data_AF-A0A819SHH3-F1
#
_entry.id   AF-A0A819SHH3-F1
#
_cell.length_a   1.000
_cell.length_b   1.000
_cell.length_c   1.000
_cell.angle_alpha   90.00
_cell.angle_beta   90.00
_cell.angle_gamma   90.00
#
_symmetry.space_group_name_H-M   'P 1'
#
loop_
_entity.id
_entity.type
_entity.pdbx_description
1 polymer ?
#
loop_
_entity_poly.entity_id
_entity_poly.type
_entity_poly.pdbx_seq_one_letter_code
_entity_poly.pdbx_strand_id
1 'polypeptide(L)'
;MVNNESITSVQTNTQADAKCVSNFFEDAAADRRINMQRIQNVLLVWLDSNIDDDNADCNNIIKQLNCVVNNINTFTDGKECVEFIQTIKNNEVFMVVSDPLGKNLVPCVHEMSQVDTVFIVGNNQECHKHLVKEWPKIKRVFTDITPICEALKQTAHQCEQNAISISFVASNKKLDQLDPTFMYTQILKNILLTIDFEDKHIKEFITYCREVFAENQHELDNITKLERDYHDHTPIWWYTYQCFLYRMLNQALRSMDVDIIVRMGFFINDLHRDIQRLYYEQFDGQQFDKTFTVYRGQCLSKEDFIEMSKTKDGLLSFNNFLSTSKDREVSLCFAPQAAANPDLVGILFVMSINPTLSTTPFASVTDASHFHMEDEVLFSMHTVFRIEDIQLMDANNDLYQVNLTLTSDNDQDLRTLSDQIRQETFPDEEGWYRLGSLLIKMGQFTNAQEAYEVLLHQTTNETDKAPIYYQLGRIKLSQGEYQEALSYYEKALTIRQQSLPSNHPNLGTSYNNIGSVYDRMGDYSKALSYYEKALEIRQQSLSSNHPDLASSFHNIGLVYYSMSDYPKAFSGYKKALEIRQQSLPSNHPHLAKSYNNIGLVYYKTGDYLKALSSHEKSLAIRQQSLPSNHSDLAKSYNNIGLVYYKTGDYLKALLSYEKALAIRQQSLASNHSDLAKSCNIIGNIYKNMENYSEAHSFYERAVQIGQQSLSANHPDVQEWRENLEDIEHYL
;
A
#
# COMPACT_ATOMS: atom_id res chain seq x y z
N MET A 1 -0.32 23.46 75.35
CA MET A 1 -1.45 24.28 74.84
C MET A 1 -2.39 23.29 74.16
N VAL A 2 -3.29 22.68 74.94
CA VAL A 2 -4.71 23.11 75.10
C VAL A 2 -5.43 22.92 73.75
N ASN A 3 -6.42 22.05 73.54
CA ASN A 3 -7.29 21.28 74.44
C ASN A 3 -8.04 20.20 73.62
N ASN A 4 -8.37 19.08 74.29
CA ASN A 4 -9.65 18.34 74.31
C ASN A 4 -10.31 17.86 73.00
N GLU A 5 -11.05 16.75 72.91
CA GLU A 5 -11.51 15.62 73.74
C GLU A 5 -12.24 14.72 72.69
N SER A 6 -11.99 13.41 72.59
CA SER A 6 -12.70 12.32 73.28
C SER A 6 -14.17 12.10 72.87
N ILE A 7 -14.56 10.82 72.72
CA ILE A 7 -15.90 10.21 72.97
C ILE A 7 -16.85 10.19 71.75
N THR A 8 -16.91 9.10 70.95
CA THR A 8 -17.55 7.76 71.11
C THR A 8 -18.99 7.63 70.57
N SER A 9 -19.17 6.59 69.75
CA SER A 9 -20.27 5.61 69.71
C SER A 9 -21.73 6.04 69.54
N VAL A 10 -22.39 5.55 68.48
CA VAL A 10 -23.71 4.85 68.45
C VAL A 10 -23.73 4.05 67.12
N GLN A 11 -23.56 2.72 67.03
CA GLN A 11 -24.42 1.56 67.34
C GLN A 11 -25.74 1.43 66.54
N THR A 12 -25.93 0.24 65.94
CA THR A 12 -27.20 -0.43 65.52
C THR A 12 -27.90 0.15 64.27
N ASN A 13 -28.58 -0.57 63.38
CA ASN A 13 -29.10 -1.94 63.38
C ASN A 13 -29.43 -2.41 61.94
N THR A 14 -29.28 -3.73 61.77
CA THR A 14 -29.99 -4.70 60.91
C THR A 14 -31.19 -4.30 60.03
N GLN A 15 -31.19 -4.86 58.80
CA GLN A 15 -32.26 -5.56 58.05
C GLN A 15 -33.71 -4.99 57.98
N ALA A 16 -34.28 -5.13 56.77
CA ALA A 16 -35.65 -4.84 56.31
C ALA A 16 -35.81 -3.39 55.77
N ASP A 17 -36.17 -3.12 54.51
CA ASP A 17 -37.18 -3.76 53.68
C ASP A 17 -36.78 -3.83 52.20
N ALA A 18 -36.85 -5.06 51.66
CA ALA A 18 -37.15 -5.28 50.27
C ALA A 18 -38.67 -5.08 50.05
N LYS A 19 -39.03 -4.51 48.90
CA LYS A 19 -40.40 -4.25 48.37
C LYS A 19 -41.05 -2.93 48.80
N CYS A 20 -40.74 -1.85 48.07
CA CYS A 20 -41.74 -1.04 47.35
C CYS A 20 -41.10 0.24 46.79
N VAL A 21 -40.31 0.15 45.71
CA VAL A 21 -40.33 1.12 44.58
C VAL A 21 -39.89 0.37 43.32
N SER A 22 -40.56 -0.74 43.02
CA SER A 22 -40.72 -1.21 41.64
C SER A 22 -41.77 -0.29 41.00
N ASN A 23 -41.47 0.26 39.82
CA ASN A 23 -42.21 1.25 39.03
C ASN A 23 -41.70 2.69 39.20
N PHE A 24 -40.49 3.01 38.71
CA PHE A 24 -40.17 4.38 38.24
C PHE A 24 -38.89 4.50 37.36
N PHE A 25 -38.30 3.40 36.88
CA PHE A 25 -37.11 3.44 35.99
C PHE A 25 -37.21 2.53 34.74
N GLU A 26 -38.43 2.20 34.30
CA GLU A 26 -38.65 1.44 33.05
C GLU A 26 -38.91 2.31 31.81
N ASP A 27 -38.91 3.65 31.91
CA ASP A 27 -39.26 4.54 30.79
C ASP A 27 -38.16 5.55 30.38
N ALA A 28 -36.89 5.32 30.77
CA ALA A 28 -35.77 6.22 30.41
C ALA A 28 -34.59 5.52 29.70
N ALA A 29 -34.76 4.27 29.27
CA ALA A 29 -33.74 3.50 28.54
C ALA A 29 -34.08 3.27 27.04
N ALA A 30 -35.21 3.79 26.57
CA ALA A 30 -35.73 3.51 25.22
C ALA A 30 -35.38 4.56 24.14
N ASP A 31 -34.70 5.66 24.49
CA ASP A 31 -34.49 6.79 23.56
C ASP A 31 -33.02 7.05 23.15
N ARG A 32 -32.12 6.08 23.37
CA ARG A 32 -30.77 6.12 22.76
C ARG A 32 -30.84 5.64 21.31
N ARG A 33 -31.28 6.53 20.41
CA ARG A 33 -31.20 6.30 18.96
C ARG A 33 -29.74 6.24 18.51
N ILE A 34 -29.32 5.01 18.26
CA ILE A 34 -28.11 4.60 17.56
C ILE A 34 -28.16 5.17 16.13
N ASN A 35 -27.31 6.14 15.82
CA ASN A 35 -27.07 6.58 14.45
C ASN A 35 -26.41 5.44 13.66
N MET A 36 -26.65 5.41 12.35
CA MET A 36 -26.40 4.27 11.45
C MET A 36 -25.10 4.44 10.66
N GLN A 37 -24.22 3.43 10.66
CA GLN A 37 -23.10 3.28 9.72
C GLN A 37 -23.34 2.03 8.84
N ARG A 38 -23.24 2.19 7.51
CA ARG A 38 -23.27 1.09 6.53
C ARG A 38 -21.92 0.41 6.39
N ILE A 39 -21.90 -0.90 6.39
CA ILE A 39 -20.73 -1.79 6.39
C ILE A 39 -20.15 -1.88 4.98
N GLN A 40 -18.83 -1.68 4.84
CA GLN A 40 -18.12 -1.98 3.60
C GLN A 40 -17.28 -3.27 3.77
N ASN A 41 -17.34 -4.15 2.76
CA ASN A 41 -16.71 -5.48 2.64
C ASN A 41 -17.55 -6.72 3.04
N VAL A 42 -18.83 -6.55 3.36
CA VAL A 42 -19.75 -7.67 3.62
C VAL A 42 -20.71 -7.85 2.46
N LEU A 43 -20.76 -9.08 1.89
CA LEU A 43 -21.78 -9.46 0.92
C LEU A 43 -22.94 -10.11 1.66
N LEU A 44 -24.12 -9.48 1.62
CA LEU A 44 -25.33 -10.05 2.20
C LEU A 44 -26.11 -10.82 1.13
N VAL A 45 -26.41 -12.09 1.40
CA VAL A 45 -27.26 -12.93 0.56
C VAL A 45 -28.58 -13.14 1.30
N TRP A 46 -29.69 -12.74 0.71
CA TRP A 46 -31.02 -12.94 1.29
C TRP A 46 -31.81 -13.94 0.44
N LEU A 47 -32.10 -15.11 1.02
CA LEU A 47 -32.95 -16.13 0.42
C LEU A 47 -34.34 -16.12 1.09
N ASP A 48 -35.38 -15.77 0.33
CA ASP A 48 -36.76 -15.88 0.79
C ASP A 48 -37.72 -16.18 -0.38
N SER A 49 -38.65 -17.12 -0.17
CA SER A 49 -39.61 -17.57 -1.18
C SER A 49 -40.65 -16.50 -1.54
N ASN A 50 -40.79 -15.46 -0.73
CA ASN A 50 -41.78 -14.39 -0.90
C ASN A 50 -41.18 -13.06 -1.41
N ILE A 51 -39.93 -13.08 -1.89
CA ILE A 51 -39.30 -11.87 -2.47
C ILE A 51 -39.99 -11.58 -3.82
N ASP A 52 -40.70 -10.46 -3.84
CA ASP A 52 -41.39 -9.91 -5.01
C ASP A 52 -41.11 -8.40 -5.04
N ASP A 53 -40.70 -7.88 -6.19
CA ASP A 53 -40.30 -6.47 -6.38
C ASP A 53 -41.48 -5.50 -6.13
N ASP A 54 -42.72 -5.98 -6.23
CA ASP A 54 -43.94 -5.21 -5.97
C ASP A 54 -44.42 -5.28 -4.49
N ASN A 55 -43.74 -6.08 -3.64
CA ASN A 55 -44.11 -6.23 -2.24
C ASN A 55 -43.52 -5.10 -1.39
N ALA A 56 -44.40 -4.22 -0.88
CA ALA A 56 -44.02 -3.07 -0.06
C ALA A 56 -43.24 -3.45 1.21
N ASP A 57 -43.53 -4.61 1.81
CA ASP A 57 -42.84 -5.08 3.01
C ASP A 57 -41.43 -5.57 2.69
N CYS A 58 -41.24 -6.32 1.59
CA CYS A 58 -39.91 -6.73 1.12
C CYS A 58 -39.05 -5.52 0.77
N ASN A 59 -39.61 -4.54 0.05
CA ASN A 59 -38.91 -3.30 -0.29
C ASN A 59 -38.56 -2.47 0.96
N ASN A 60 -39.40 -2.49 1.99
CA ASN A 60 -39.11 -1.80 3.26
C ASN A 60 -37.97 -2.50 4.01
N ILE A 61 -37.94 -3.83 4.01
CA ILE A 61 -36.89 -4.64 4.63
C ILE A 61 -35.55 -4.50 3.88
N ILE A 62 -35.56 -4.56 2.54
CA ILE A 62 -34.36 -4.30 1.70
C ILE A 62 -33.83 -2.89 1.98
N LYS A 63 -34.71 -1.88 2.10
CA LYS A 63 -34.32 -0.52 2.50
C LYS A 63 -33.67 -0.49 3.89
N GLN A 64 -34.20 -1.24 4.86
CA GLN A 64 -33.62 -1.32 6.21
C GLN A 64 -32.25 -2.02 6.23
N LEU A 65 -32.06 -3.07 5.44
CA LEU A 65 -30.77 -3.77 5.32
C LEU A 65 -29.75 -3.00 4.49
N ASN A 66 -30.17 -2.27 3.45
CA ASN A 66 -29.30 -1.37 2.68
C ASN A 66 -28.76 -0.24 3.55
N CYS A 67 -29.42 0.11 4.66
CA CYS A 67 -28.88 1.02 5.68
C CYS A 67 -27.75 0.39 6.51
N VAL A 68 -27.43 -0.89 6.30
CA VAL A 68 -26.44 -1.66 7.05
C VAL A 68 -25.37 -2.28 6.15
N VAL A 69 -25.66 -2.71 4.92
CA VAL A 69 -24.67 -3.36 4.03
C VAL A 69 -24.75 -2.79 2.60
N ASN A 70 -23.62 -2.75 1.89
CA ASN A 70 -23.54 -2.17 0.54
C ASN A 70 -24.08 -3.08 -0.58
N ASN A 71 -23.93 -4.40 -0.47
CA ASN A 71 -24.33 -5.34 -1.52
C ASN A 71 -25.27 -6.40 -0.94
N ILE A 72 -26.53 -6.35 -1.35
CA ILE A 72 -27.55 -7.36 -1.03
C ILE A 72 -27.91 -8.10 -2.32
N ASN A 73 -27.68 -9.41 -2.35
CA ASN A 73 -28.15 -10.27 -3.43
C ASN A 73 -29.34 -11.08 -2.92
N THR A 74 -30.50 -10.90 -3.54
CA THR A 74 -31.73 -11.60 -3.20
C THR A 74 -31.94 -12.82 -4.09
N PHE A 75 -32.40 -13.92 -3.51
CA PHE A 75 -32.72 -15.15 -4.22
C PHE A 75 -34.08 -15.68 -3.76
N THR A 76 -34.82 -16.30 -4.67
CA THR A 76 -36.06 -17.04 -4.37
C THR A 76 -35.85 -18.55 -4.47
N ASP A 77 -34.84 -19.00 -5.23
CA ASP A 77 -34.45 -20.41 -5.37
C ASP A 77 -33.14 -20.72 -4.62
N GLY A 78 -33.16 -21.82 -3.84
CA GLY A 78 -32.03 -22.21 -3.01
C GLY A 78 -30.82 -22.76 -3.79
N LYS A 79 -31.02 -23.32 -4.99
CA LYS A 79 -29.90 -23.86 -5.79
C LYS A 79 -29.14 -22.74 -6.47
N GLU A 80 -29.84 -21.77 -7.04
CA GLU A 80 -29.23 -20.57 -7.64
C GLU A 80 -28.41 -19.78 -6.61
N CYS A 81 -28.94 -19.65 -5.39
CA CYS A 81 -28.24 -19.04 -4.27
C CYS A 81 -26.91 -19.75 -3.93
N VAL A 82 -26.92 -21.09 -3.89
CA VAL A 82 -25.72 -21.88 -3.62
C VAL A 82 -24.69 -21.79 -4.75
N GLU A 83 -25.12 -21.86 -6.01
CA GLU A 83 -24.22 -21.68 -7.16
C GLU A 83 -23.56 -20.30 -7.14
N PHE A 84 -24.32 -19.25 -6.83
CA PHE A 84 -23.78 -17.90 -6.66
C PHE A 84 -22.73 -17.83 -5.56
N ILE A 85 -22.99 -18.40 -4.37
CA ILE A 85 -22.03 -18.44 -3.26
C ILE A 85 -20.72 -19.14 -3.66
N GLN A 86 -20.78 -20.19 -4.48
CA GLN A 86 -19.60 -20.89 -4.97
C GLN A 86 -18.77 -20.07 -5.97
N THR A 87 -19.37 -19.13 -6.68
CA THR A 87 -18.64 -18.24 -7.62
C THR A 87 -17.83 -17.15 -6.93
N ILE A 88 -18.13 -16.87 -5.65
CA ILE A 88 -17.49 -15.80 -4.89
C ILE A 88 -16.11 -16.24 -4.41
N LYS A 89 -15.10 -15.42 -4.74
CA LYS A 89 -13.72 -15.59 -4.32
C LYS A 89 -13.35 -14.46 -3.36
N ASN A 90 -12.78 -14.81 -2.21
CA ASN A 90 -12.14 -13.88 -1.26
C ASN A 90 -13.04 -12.90 -0.49
N ASN A 91 -14.37 -13.09 -0.45
CA ASN A 91 -15.29 -12.28 0.36
C ASN A 91 -16.03 -13.14 1.39
N GLU A 92 -16.22 -12.61 2.61
CA GLU A 92 -17.10 -13.20 3.62
C GLU A 92 -18.57 -12.93 3.28
N VAL A 93 -19.36 -14.00 3.20
CA VAL A 93 -20.79 -13.94 2.90
C VAL A 93 -21.60 -14.08 4.17
N PHE A 94 -22.50 -13.12 4.39
CA PHE A 94 -23.51 -13.15 5.44
C PHE A 94 -24.84 -13.52 4.80
N MET A 95 -25.59 -14.44 5.42
CA MET A 95 -26.82 -14.94 4.84
C MET A 95 -28.03 -14.67 5.72
N VAL A 96 -29.15 -14.24 5.12
CA VAL A 96 -30.46 -14.17 5.76
C VAL A 96 -31.38 -15.15 5.05
N VAL A 97 -32.00 -16.07 5.78
CA VAL A 97 -32.85 -17.12 5.21
C VAL A 97 -34.21 -17.17 5.89
N SER A 98 -35.30 -17.23 5.13
CA SER A 98 -36.64 -17.42 5.70
C SER A 98 -36.90 -18.86 6.14
N ASP A 99 -37.66 -19.01 7.23
CA ASP A 99 -37.96 -20.27 7.94
C ASP A 99 -38.30 -21.49 7.04
N PRO A 100 -39.16 -21.36 5.99
CA PRO A 100 -39.52 -22.53 5.16
C PRO A 100 -38.34 -23.07 4.34
N LEU A 101 -37.40 -22.20 3.94
CA LEU A 101 -36.25 -22.54 3.11
C LEU A 101 -35.00 -22.89 3.94
N GLY A 102 -34.89 -22.31 5.14
CA GLY A 102 -33.74 -22.51 6.04
C GLY A 102 -33.52 -23.97 6.43
N LYS A 103 -34.58 -24.74 6.70
CA LYS A 103 -34.44 -26.14 7.15
C LYS A 103 -33.75 -27.07 6.16
N ASN A 104 -33.89 -26.81 4.85
CA ASN A 104 -33.30 -27.66 3.81
C ASN A 104 -31.93 -27.16 3.34
N LEU A 105 -31.67 -25.86 3.46
CA LEU A 105 -30.46 -25.24 2.91
C LEU A 105 -29.32 -25.13 3.93
N VAL A 106 -29.64 -24.93 5.22
CA VAL A 106 -28.68 -24.73 6.30
C VAL A 106 -27.56 -25.78 6.35
N PRO A 107 -27.82 -27.10 6.20
CA PRO A 107 -26.75 -28.10 6.20
C PRO A 107 -25.76 -27.94 5.04
N CYS A 108 -26.23 -27.46 3.87
CA CYS A 108 -25.40 -27.27 2.68
C CYS A 108 -24.51 -26.02 2.82
N VAL A 109 -25.08 -24.92 3.29
CA VAL A 109 -24.38 -23.63 3.40
C VAL A 109 -23.41 -23.61 4.59
N HIS A 110 -23.70 -24.36 5.65
CA HIS A 110 -22.81 -24.47 6.79
C HIS A 110 -21.40 -24.96 6.40
N GLU A 111 -21.32 -25.94 5.50
CA GLU A 111 -20.06 -26.53 5.03
C GLU A 111 -19.27 -25.62 4.07
N MET A 112 -19.83 -24.49 3.62
CA MET A 112 -19.16 -23.57 2.70
C MET A 112 -18.21 -22.64 3.45
N SER A 113 -16.93 -22.63 3.07
CA SER A 113 -15.91 -21.77 3.71
C SER A 113 -16.15 -20.27 3.48
N GLN A 114 -16.87 -19.90 2.42
CA GLN A 114 -17.20 -18.51 2.09
C GLN A 114 -18.26 -17.90 3.01
N VAL A 115 -19.08 -18.74 3.66
CA VAL A 115 -20.18 -18.26 4.51
C VAL A 115 -19.72 -18.22 5.95
N ASP A 116 -19.70 -17.00 6.50
CA ASP A 116 -19.32 -16.74 7.89
C ASP A 116 -20.51 -16.96 8.83
N THR A 117 -21.60 -16.22 8.59
CA THR A 117 -22.76 -16.17 9.49
C THR A 117 -24.08 -16.34 8.74
N VAL A 118 -24.99 -17.14 9.29
CA VAL A 118 -26.37 -17.33 8.81
C VAL A 118 -27.37 -16.83 9.86
N PHE A 119 -28.30 -15.99 9.42
CA PHE A 119 -29.43 -15.50 10.20
C PHE A 119 -30.74 -16.10 9.67
N ILE A 120 -31.60 -16.58 10.57
CA ILE A 120 -32.90 -17.16 10.19
C ILE A 120 -34.02 -16.23 10.62
N VAL A 121 -34.93 -15.91 9.69
CA VAL A 121 -36.15 -15.12 9.95
C VAL A 121 -37.35 -16.05 9.97
N GLY A 122 -38.07 -16.12 11.10
CA GLY A 122 -39.21 -17.01 11.25
C GLY A 122 -40.13 -16.72 12.42
N ASN A 123 -41.41 -17.08 12.28
CA ASN A 123 -42.47 -16.77 13.25
C ASN A 123 -42.43 -17.63 14.53
N ASN A 124 -41.56 -18.63 14.62
CA ASN A 124 -41.62 -19.62 15.70
C ASN A 124 -40.25 -19.91 16.35
N GLN A 125 -39.84 -19.06 17.29
CA GLN A 125 -38.53 -19.13 17.96
C GLN A 125 -38.27 -20.45 18.72
N GLU A 126 -39.31 -21.10 19.25
CA GLU A 126 -39.14 -22.36 20.01
C GLU A 126 -38.76 -23.54 19.13
N CYS A 127 -39.26 -23.56 17.89
CA CYS A 127 -38.97 -24.62 16.93
C CYS A 127 -37.52 -24.60 16.44
N HIS A 128 -36.72 -23.54 16.65
CA HIS A 128 -35.38 -23.42 16.03
C HIS A 128 -34.21 -23.31 17.01
N LYS A 129 -34.48 -23.30 18.32
CA LYS A 129 -33.43 -23.34 19.36
C LYS A 129 -32.53 -24.57 19.26
N HIS A 130 -32.99 -25.65 18.62
CA HIS A 130 -32.20 -26.85 18.37
C HIS A 130 -31.20 -26.68 17.21
N LEU A 131 -31.55 -25.93 16.15
CA LEU A 131 -30.68 -25.67 14.99
C LEU A 131 -29.45 -24.83 15.36
N VAL A 132 -29.61 -23.84 16.25
CA VAL A 132 -28.49 -23.01 16.77
C VAL A 132 -27.48 -23.85 17.55
N LYS A 133 -27.91 -24.95 18.17
CA LYS A 133 -27.01 -25.89 18.86
C LYS A 133 -26.36 -26.90 17.93
N GLU A 134 -26.97 -27.17 16.78
CA GLU A 134 -26.54 -28.19 15.82
C GLU A 134 -25.62 -27.60 14.74
N TRP A 135 -25.77 -26.32 14.38
CA TRP A 135 -25.02 -25.64 13.32
C TRP A 135 -24.41 -24.32 13.80
N PRO A 136 -23.11 -24.29 14.14
CA PRO A 136 -22.43 -23.14 14.78
C PRO A 136 -22.50 -21.82 14.01
N LYS A 137 -22.59 -21.86 12.68
CA LYS A 137 -22.68 -20.65 11.84
C LYS A 137 -24.04 -19.95 11.93
N ILE A 138 -25.04 -20.58 12.55
CA ILE A 138 -26.32 -19.93 12.85
C ILE A 138 -26.18 -19.17 14.17
N LYS A 139 -25.94 -17.86 14.10
CA LYS A 139 -25.77 -17.06 15.32
C LYS A 139 -27.06 -16.89 16.11
N ARG A 140 -28.19 -16.64 15.42
CA ARG A 140 -29.49 -16.42 16.08
C ARG A 140 -30.67 -16.54 15.12
N VAL A 141 -31.83 -16.81 15.70
CA VAL A 141 -33.13 -16.83 15.00
C VAL A 141 -33.91 -15.61 15.44
N PHE A 142 -34.42 -14.86 14.47
CA PHE A 142 -35.13 -13.62 14.72
C PHE A 142 -36.57 -13.70 14.19
N THR A 143 -37.48 -13.04 14.89
CA THR A 143 -38.89 -12.91 14.48
C THR A 143 -39.12 -11.72 13.56
N ASP A 144 -38.14 -10.84 13.43
CA ASP A 144 -38.17 -9.61 12.65
C ASP A 144 -36.77 -9.31 12.10
N ILE A 145 -36.68 -8.49 11.05
CA ILE A 145 -35.42 -8.07 10.45
C ILE A 145 -34.69 -7.01 11.30
N THR A 146 -35.42 -6.21 12.08
CA THR A 146 -34.85 -5.08 12.84
C THR A 146 -33.69 -5.51 13.77
N PRO A 147 -33.80 -6.61 14.54
CA PRO A 147 -32.70 -7.10 15.37
C PRO A 147 -31.56 -7.74 14.55
N ILE A 148 -31.82 -8.23 13.33
CA ILE A 148 -30.77 -8.69 12.40
C ILE A 148 -29.93 -7.51 11.94
N CYS A 149 -30.57 -6.39 11.58
CA CYS A 149 -29.89 -5.15 11.23
C CYS A 149 -28.98 -4.67 12.38
N GLU A 150 -29.42 -4.75 13.64
CA GLU A 150 -28.59 -4.41 14.80
C GLU A 150 -27.41 -5.37 14.99
N ALA A 151 -27.63 -6.68 14.84
CA ALA A 151 -26.57 -7.68 14.95
C ALA A 151 -25.51 -7.55 13.83
N LEU A 152 -25.96 -7.28 12.59
CA LEU A 152 -25.08 -6.99 11.46
C LEU A 152 -24.24 -5.73 11.70
N LYS A 153 -24.86 -4.64 12.18
CA LYS A 153 -24.16 -3.39 12.55
C LYS A 153 -23.07 -3.63 13.61
N GLN A 154 -23.38 -4.38 14.66
CA GLN A 154 -22.41 -4.71 15.71
C GLN A 154 -21.25 -5.57 15.18
N THR A 155 -21.55 -6.57 14.35
CA THR A 155 -20.54 -7.49 13.80
C THR A 155 -19.55 -6.76 12.91
N ALA A 156 -20.00 -5.82 12.10
CA ALA A 156 -19.12 -5.11 11.18
C ALA A 156 -18.36 -3.93 11.78
N HIS A 157 -18.91 -3.28 12.82
CA HIS A 157 -18.14 -2.33 13.60
C HIS A 157 -16.91 -3.00 14.24
N GLN A 158 -17.05 -4.27 14.65
CA GLN A 158 -15.93 -5.10 15.12
C GLN A 158 -14.96 -5.48 13.99
N CYS A 159 -15.43 -5.80 12.78
CA CYS A 159 -14.56 -6.10 11.63
C CYS A 159 -13.73 -4.89 11.16
N GLU A 160 -14.27 -3.66 11.21
CA GLU A 160 -13.55 -2.44 10.79
C GLU A 160 -12.48 -1.99 11.79
N GLN A 161 -12.69 -2.20 13.10
CA GLN A 161 -11.71 -1.86 14.15
C GLN A 161 -10.52 -2.85 14.24
N ASN A 162 -10.71 -4.08 13.78
CA ASN A 162 -9.71 -5.16 13.82
C ASN A 162 -8.64 -5.08 12.72
N ALA A 163 -8.67 -4.06 11.87
CA ALA A 163 -7.89 -4.02 10.64
C ALA A 163 -6.94 -2.83 10.56
N ILE A 164 -6.27 -2.45 11.65
CA ILE A 164 -5.26 -1.37 11.61
C ILE A 164 -4.00 -1.84 10.89
N SER A 165 -3.46 -1.01 10.00
CA SER A 165 -2.12 -1.21 9.44
C SER A 165 -1.05 -1.02 10.51
N ILE A 166 -0.38 -2.13 10.83
CA ILE A 166 0.73 -2.20 11.77
C ILE A 166 1.97 -2.66 11.00
N SER A 167 3.12 -2.13 11.34
CA SER A 167 4.39 -2.57 10.78
C SER A 167 5.40 -2.86 11.89
N PHE A 168 6.23 -3.87 11.67
CA PHE A 168 7.20 -4.36 12.64
C PHE A 168 8.63 -4.21 12.13
N VAL A 169 9.52 -3.73 12.99
CA VAL A 169 10.96 -3.59 12.68
C VAL A 169 11.77 -4.23 13.79
N ALA A 170 12.46 -5.33 13.49
CA ALA A 170 13.39 -5.94 14.43
C ALA A 170 14.62 -5.05 14.67
N SER A 171 15.15 -5.05 15.89
CA SER A 171 16.39 -4.34 16.24
C SER A 171 17.56 -4.81 15.38
N ASN A 172 18.41 -3.89 14.93
CA ASN A 172 19.59 -4.14 14.10
C ASN A 172 19.33 -4.66 12.66
N LYS A 173 18.13 -4.54 12.09
CA LYS A 173 17.91 -4.82 10.66
C LYS A 173 18.63 -3.79 9.76
N LYS A 174 19.12 -4.25 8.60
CA LYS A 174 19.61 -3.37 7.52
C LYS A 174 18.43 -2.80 6.73
N LEU A 175 18.59 -1.58 6.21
CA LEU A 175 17.53 -0.80 5.54
C LEU A 175 16.91 -1.53 4.33
N ASP A 176 17.69 -2.35 3.62
CA ASP A 176 17.25 -3.17 2.48
C ASP A 176 16.27 -4.30 2.87
N GLN A 177 16.00 -4.46 4.16
CA GLN A 177 15.13 -5.49 4.73
C GLN A 177 13.91 -4.89 5.47
N LEU A 178 13.71 -3.58 5.38
CA LEU A 178 12.55 -2.90 5.96
C LEU A 178 11.33 -3.04 5.06
N ASP A 179 10.17 -3.13 5.70
CA ASP A 179 8.91 -3.11 4.98
C ASP A 179 8.72 -1.72 4.31
N PRO A 180 8.47 -1.66 2.99
CA PRO A 180 8.28 -0.39 2.30
C PRO A 180 7.13 0.45 2.88
N THR A 181 6.08 -0.19 3.39
CA THR A 181 4.90 0.45 3.98
C THR A 181 5.27 1.31 5.19
N PHE A 182 6.13 0.78 6.07
CA PHE A 182 6.66 1.52 7.22
C PHE A 182 7.28 2.85 6.78
N MET A 183 8.12 2.80 5.75
CA MET A 183 8.81 3.98 5.23
C MET A 183 7.81 4.93 4.57
N TYR A 184 6.93 4.44 3.71
CA TYR A 184 6.02 5.29 2.94
C TYR A 184 5.07 6.10 3.81
N THR A 185 4.44 5.51 4.83
CA THR A 185 3.49 6.23 5.67
C THR A 185 4.16 7.38 6.42
N GLN A 186 5.36 7.17 6.94
CA GLN A 186 6.10 8.20 7.66
C GLN A 186 6.54 9.33 6.74
N ILE A 187 7.03 9.00 5.55
CA ILE A 187 7.44 10.00 4.56
C ILE A 187 6.22 10.81 4.11
N LEU A 188 5.12 10.12 3.81
CA LEU A 188 3.89 10.75 3.36
C LEU A 188 3.33 11.68 4.43
N LYS A 189 3.24 11.23 5.70
CA LYS A 189 2.88 12.08 6.84
C LYS A 189 3.75 13.35 6.87
N ASN A 190 5.07 13.18 6.90
CA ASN A 190 5.99 14.32 7.00
C ASN A 190 5.84 15.32 5.85
N ILE A 191 5.57 14.84 4.63
CA ILE A 191 5.31 15.71 3.49
C ILE A 191 3.97 16.43 3.63
N LEU A 192 2.89 15.69 3.91
CA LEU A 192 1.54 16.26 4.03
C LEU A 192 1.47 17.37 5.09
N LEU A 193 2.20 17.24 6.19
CA LEU A 193 2.27 18.25 7.25
C LEU A 193 2.95 19.57 6.81
N THR A 194 3.80 19.52 5.77
CA THR A 194 4.45 20.72 5.19
C THR A 194 3.60 21.39 4.11
N ILE A 195 2.51 20.77 3.66
CA ILE A 195 1.63 21.33 2.64
C ILE A 195 0.63 22.29 3.28
N ASP A 196 0.47 23.47 2.68
CA ASP A 196 -0.61 24.39 3.02
C ASP A 196 -1.85 24.06 2.18
N PHE A 197 -2.88 23.51 2.84
CA PHE A 197 -4.13 23.12 2.18
C PHE A 197 -5.13 24.28 2.23
N GLU A 198 -5.50 24.78 1.06
CA GLU A 198 -6.56 25.78 0.85
C GLU A 198 -7.96 25.14 0.78
N ASP A 199 -9.02 25.93 0.98
CA ASP A 199 -10.44 25.51 0.89
C ASP A 199 -10.82 24.82 -0.43
N LYS A 200 -10.07 25.07 -1.52
CA LYS A 200 -10.30 24.40 -2.81
C LYS A 200 -10.12 22.88 -2.69
N HIS A 201 -9.15 22.42 -1.89
CA HIS A 201 -8.89 20.99 -1.72
C HIS A 201 -10.03 20.30 -0.97
N ILE A 202 -10.66 21.01 -0.02
CA ILE A 202 -11.86 20.52 0.68
C ILE A 202 -13.01 20.36 -0.32
N LYS A 203 -13.22 21.34 -1.21
CA LYS A 203 -14.27 21.27 -2.26
C LYS A 203 -14.03 20.16 -3.27
N GLU A 204 -12.78 19.96 -3.68
CA GLU A 204 -12.39 18.86 -4.58
C GLU A 204 -12.66 17.50 -3.92
N PHE A 205 -12.29 17.35 -2.64
CA PHE A 205 -12.62 16.16 -1.86
C PHE A 205 -14.13 15.94 -1.71
N ILE A 206 -14.91 16.99 -1.44
CA ILE A 206 -16.38 16.92 -1.37
C ILE A 206 -16.98 16.48 -2.69
N THR A 207 -16.47 16.99 -3.82
CA THR A 207 -16.92 16.61 -5.16
C THR A 207 -16.67 15.13 -5.41
N TYR A 208 -15.45 14.67 -5.11
CA TYR A 208 -15.10 13.25 -5.18
C TYR A 208 -16.01 12.39 -4.30
N CYS A 209 -16.29 12.81 -3.06
CA CYS A 209 -17.16 12.05 -2.16
C CYS A 209 -18.60 11.96 -2.70
N ARG A 210 -19.12 13.02 -3.35
CA ARG A 210 -20.46 12.98 -3.97
C ARG A 210 -20.53 11.96 -5.10
N GLU A 211 -19.45 11.78 -5.85
CA GLU A 211 -19.36 10.77 -6.91
C GLU A 211 -19.28 9.36 -6.31
N VAL A 212 -18.41 9.16 -5.32
CA VAL A 212 -18.24 7.86 -4.63
C VAL A 212 -19.52 7.40 -3.93
N PHE A 213 -20.26 8.33 -3.32
CA PHE A 213 -21.48 8.04 -2.56
C PHE A 213 -22.77 8.43 -3.29
N ALA A 214 -22.74 8.52 -4.62
CA ALA A 214 -23.87 8.99 -5.43
C ALA A 214 -25.20 8.24 -5.15
N GLU A 215 -25.11 6.96 -4.78
CA GLU A 215 -26.28 6.11 -4.50
C GLU A 215 -26.64 6.02 -3.00
N ASN A 216 -25.89 6.70 -2.12
CA ASN A 216 -26.06 6.62 -0.67
C ASN A 216 -26.53 7.96 -0.07
N GLN A 217 -27.85 8.15 0.00
CA GLN A 217 -28.46 9.39 0.49
C GLN A 217 -27.98 9.81 1.90
N HIS A 218 -27.76 8.84 2.79
CA HIS A 218 -27.28 9.14 4.14
C HIS A 218 -25.89 9.81 4.13
N GLU A 219 -24.98 9.30 3.30
CA GLU A 219 -23.65 9.90 3.17
C GLU A 219 -23.68 11.21 2.39
N LEU A 220 -24.58 11.36 1.41
CA LEU A 220 -24.79 12.65 0.73
C LEU A 220 -25.24 13.76 1.70
N ASP A 221 -26.10 13.42 2.67
CA ASP A 221 -26.50 14.35 3.73
C ASP A 221 -25.30 14.71 4.64
N ASN A 222 -24.47 13.72 5.00
CA ASN A 222 -23.23 13.94 5.76
C ASN A 222 -22.21 14.79 4.98
N ILE A 223 -22.07 14.58 3.67
CA ILE A 223 -21.19 15.38 2.80
C ILE A 223 -21.68 16.82 2.72
N THR A 224 -22.99 17.04 2.61
CA THR A 224 -23.57 18.39 2.60
C THR A 224 -23.35 19.09 3.94
N LYS A 225 -23.43 18.35 5.05
CA LYS A 225 -23.08 18.87 6.37
C LYS A 225 -21.59 19.23 6.47
N LEU A 226 -20.71 18.36 5.97
CA LEU A 226 -19.27 18.59 5.93
C LEU A 226 -18.95 19.87 5.13
N GLU A 227 -19.53 20.04 3.94
CA GLU A 227 -19.33 21.24 3.11
C GLU A 227 -19.72 22.54 3.82
N ARG A 228 -20.78 22.51 4.63
CA ARG A 228 -21.31 23.69 5.32
C ARG A 228 -20.57 23.98 6.63
N ASP A 229 -20.31 22.95 7.43
CA ASP A 229 -19.95 23.07 8.84
C ASP A 229 -18.51 22.64 9.15
N TYR A 230 -17.66 22.36 8.13
CA TYR A 230 -16.30 21.84 8.35
C TYR A 230 -15.52 22.70 9.35
N HIS A 231 -15.48 24.01 9.11
CA HIS A 231 -14.74 24.98 9.92
C HIS A 231 -15.43 25.35 11.24
N ASP A 232 -16.70 24.96 11.43
CA ASP A 232 -17.45 25.23 12.66
C ASP A 232 -17.12 24.23 13.79
N HIS A 233 -16.53 23.09 13.43
CA HIS A 233 -16.15 22.02 14.36
C HIS A 233 -14.66 21.70 14.25
N THR A 234 -14.10 21.09 15.29
CA THR A 234 -12.69 20.69 15.27
C THR A 234 -12.48 19.45 14.40
N PRO A 235 -11.28 19.25 13.83
CA PRO A 235 -10.94 18.02 13.11
C PRO A 235 -11.16 16.74 13.94
N ILE A 236 -10.85 16.75 15.24
CA ILE A 236 -11.11 15.61 16.14
C ILE A 236 -12.62 15.33 16.26
N TRP A 237 -13.45 16.36 16.31
CA TRP A 237 -14.89 16.21 16.30
C TRP A 237 -15.35 15.52 15.02
N TRP A 238 -14.86 15.95 13.84
CA TRP A 238 -15.17 15.30 12.56
C TRP A 238 -14.65 13.86 12.46
N TYR A 239 -13.48 13.59 13.04
CA TYR A 239 -12.90 12.24 13.05
C TYR A 239 -13.72 11.27 13.90
N THR A 240 -14.31 11.76 14.99
CA THR A 240 -15.15 10.96 15.90
C THR A 240 -16.64 11.03 15.56
N TYR A 241 -17.05 11.96 14.69
CA TYR A 241 -18.41 12.08 14.21
C TYR A 241 -18.78 10.89 13.32
N GLN A 242 -20.03 10.44 13.43
CA GLN A 242 -20.52 9.30 12.68
C GLN A 242 -20.79 9.66 11.21
N CYS A 243 -19.72 9.68 10.41
CA CYS A 243 -19.77 9.86 8.96
C CYS A 243 -18.72 8.97 8.25
N PHE A 244 -18.63 9.12 6.93
CA PHE A 244 -17.67 8.41 6.09
C PHE A 244 -16.19 8.74 6.37
N LEU A 245 -15.85 9.92 6.94
CA LEU A 245 -14.46 10.39 7.06
C LEU A 245 -13.54 9.42 7.79
N TYR A 246 -13.94 8.98 8.99
CA TYR A 246 -13.17 8.03 9.79
C TYR A 246 -12.87 6.74 9.02
N ARG A 247 -13.90 6.17 8.39
CA ARG A 247 -13.81 4.87 7.69
C ARG A 247 -12.96 5.00 6.43
N MET A 248 -13.23 6.02 5.63
CA MET A 248 -12.48 6.30 4.40
C MET A 248 -10.99 6.51 4.69
N LEU A 249 -10.65 7.33 5.70
CA LEU A 249 -9.26 7.58 6.06
C LEU A 249 -8.55 6.31 6.56
N ASN A 250 -9.16 5.59 7.51
CA ASN A 250 -8.53 4.40 8.08
C ASN A 250 -8.41 3.27 7.04
N GLN A 251 -9.39 3.12 6.14
CA GLN A 251 -9.30 2.19 5.02
C GLN A 251 -8.16 2.56 4.07
N ALA A 252 -8.04 3.83 3.70
CA ALA A 252 -7.00 4.29 2.78
C ALA A 252 -5.59 4.11 3.38
N LEU A 253 -5.40 4.45 4.66
CA LEU A 253 -4.14 4.23 5.37
C LEU A 253 -3.82 2.73 5.50
N ARG A 254 -4.83 1.88 5.62
CA ARG A 254 -4.66 0.42 5.68
C ARG A 254 -4.22 -0.18 4.35
N SER A 255 -4.92 0.16 3.27
CA SER A 255 -4.63 -0.37 1.93
C SER A 255 -3.52 0.40 1.21
N MET A 256 -2.92 1.41 1.85
CA MET A 256 -2.01 2.37 1.21
C MET A 256 -2.61 2.95 -0.08
N ASP A 257 -3.89 3.30 -0.03
CA ASP A 257 -4.57 3.99 -1.13
C ASP A 257 -4.09 5.44 -1.20
N VAL A 258 -3.04 5.65 -1.98
CA VAL A 258 -2.34 6.93 -2.10
C VAL A 258 -3.26 8.03 -2.67
N ASP A 259 -4.21 7.68 -3.54
CA ASP A 259 -5.15 8.66 -4.10
C ASP A 259 -6.04 9.25 -3.00
N ILE A 260 -6.68 8.37 -2.21
CA ILE A 260 -7.53 8.82 -1.10
C ILE A 260 -6.70 9.54 -0.03
N ILE A 261 -5.50 9.04 0.32
CA ILE A 261 -4.65 9.70 1.32
C ILE A 261 -4.26 11.13 0.89
N VAL A 262 -3.91 11.33 -0.38
CA VAL A 262 -3.56 12.67 -0.90
C VAL A 262 -4.78 13.58 -0.91
N ARG A 263 -5.95 13.10 -1.35
CA ARG A 263 -7.22 13.86 -1.33
C ARG A 263 -7.65 14.24 0.10
N MET A 264 -7.42 13.36 1.06
CA MET A 264 -7.66 13.60 2.49
C MET A 264 -6.50 14.33 3.18
N GLY A 265 -5.48 14.76 2.45
CA GLY A 265 -4.28 15.39 3.00
C GLY A 265 -4.57 16.61 3.88
N PHE A 266 -5.57 17.41 3.51
CA PHE A 266 -6.04 18.55 4.32
C PHE A 266 -6.53 18.08 5.70
N PHE A 267 -7.39 17.07 5.72
CA PHE A 267 -7.99 16.55 6.95
C PHE A 267 -6.95 15.85 7.82
N ILE A 268 -5.99 15.13 7.21
CA ILE A 268 -4.86 14.53 7.93
C ILE A 268 -4.01 15.60 8.60
N ASN A 269 -3.70 16.69 7.89
CA ASN A 269 -2.91 17.81 8.41
C ASN A 269 -3.66 18.52 9.54
N ASP A 270 -4.93 18.85 9.33
CA ASP A 270 -5.79 19.50 10.32
C ASP A 270 -5.95 18.65 11.58
N LEU A 271 -6.21 17.34 11.42
CA LEU A 271 -6.33 16.39 12.53
C LEU A 271 -5.02 16.25 13.32
N HIS A 272 -3.87 16.19 12.63
CA HIS A 272 -2.57 16.19 13.30
C HIS A 272 -2.35 17.47 14.12
N ARG A 273 -2.61 18.64 13.53
CA ARG A 273 -2.45 19.93 14.20
C ARG A 273 -3.39 20.10 15.38
N ASP A 274 -4.62 19.60 15.28
CA ASP A 274 -5.61 19.65 16.35
C ASP A 274 -5.19 18.78 17.54
N ILE A 275 -4.72 17.55 17.28
CA ILE A 275 -4.13 16.67 18.32
C ILE A 275 -2.90 17.33 18.94
N GLN A 276 -2.03 17.95 18.13
CA GLN A 276 -0.84 18.63 18.62
C GLN A 276 -1.16 19.86 19.48
N ARG A 277 -2.18 20.63 19.11
CA ARG A 277 -2.66 21.76 19.91
C ARG A 277 -3.12 21.27 21.29
N LEU A 278 -4.00 20.26 21.32
CA LEU A 278 -4.49 19.68 22.58
C LEU A 278 -3.38 19.05 23.41
N TYR A 279 -2.39 18.41 22.77
CA TYR A 279 -1.21 17.88 23.45
C TYR A 279 -0.49 18.98 24.24
N TYR A 280 -0.19 20.12 23.61
CA TYR A 280 0.45 21.22 24.32
C TYR A 280 -0.45 21.83 25.39
N GLU A 281 -1.75 21.97 25.17
CA GLU A 281 -2.69 22.46 26.18
C GLU A 281 -2.77 21.55 27.42
N GLN A 282 -2.65 20.23 27.23
CA GLN A 282 -2.77 19.23 28.29
C GLN A 282 -1.44 18.95 29.01
N PHE A 283 -0.31 19.07 28.30
CA PHE A 283 0.99 18.59 28.78
C PHE A 283 2.12 19.64 28.78
N ASP A 284 1.98 20.80 28.14
CA ASP A 284 2.98 21.88 28.18
C ASP A 284 2.76 22.83 29.38
N GLY A 285 3.84 23.17 30.09
CA GLY A 285 3.80 24.08 31.24
C GLY A 285 3.50 23.47 32.63
N GLN A 286 3.22 22.17 32.74
CA GLN A 286 3.14 21.45 34.02
C GLN A 286 4.30 20.44 34.14
N GLN A 287 4.97 20.38 35.29
CA GLN A 287 5.90 19.29 35.61
C GLN A 287 5.12 17.97 35.73
N PHE A 288 4.87 17.33 34.59
CA PHE A 288 4.26 16.01 34.53
C PHE A 288 5.33 14.93 34.68
N ASP A 289 5.67 14.59 35.93
CA ASP A 289 6.59 13.49 36.25
C ASP A 289 5.92 12.10 36.18
N LYS A 290 4.65 12.03 35.76
CA LYS A 290 3.86 10.81 35.86
C LYS A 290 3.62 10.18 34.49
N THR A 291 4.25 9.03 34.27
CA THR A 291 3.88 8.11 33.20
C THR A 291 2.46 7.60 33.42
N PHE A 292 1.70 7.41 32.33
CA PHE A 292 0.37 6.81 32.38
C PHE A 292 0.26 5.68 31.36
N THR A 293 -0.79 4.86 31.51
CA THR A 293 -1.01 3.69 30.67
C THR A 293 -2.31 3.86 29.89
N VAL A 294 -2.27 3.50 28.60
CA VAL A 294 -3.45 3.37 27.75
C VAL A 294 -3.53 1.97 27.18
N TYR A 295 -4.73 1.58 26.78
CA TYR A 295 -5.05 0.23 26.36
C TYR A 295 -5.70 0.25 24.98
N ARG A 296 -5.47 -0.82 24.22
CA ARG A 296 -6.17 -1.07 22.96
C ARG A 296 -6.32 -2.57 22.75
N GLY A 297 -7.56 -3.03 22.60
CA GLY A 297 -7.85 -4.39 22.15
C GLY A 297 -8.08 -4.43 20.64
N GLN A 298 -7.58 -5.46 19.97
CA GLN A 298 -7.89 -5.79 18.58
C GLN A 298 -7.47 -7.22 18.24
N CYS A 299 -7.90 -7.73 17.09
CA CYS A 299 -7.33 -8.93 16.49
C CYS A 299 -6.07 -8.62 15.65
N LEU A 300 -5.23 -9.63 15.47
CA LEU A 300 -4.18 -9.71 14.45
C LEU A 300 -4.30 -11.03 13.69
N SER A 301 -3.83 -11.08 12.44
CA SER A 301 -3.65 -12.35 11.76
C SER A 301 -2.56 -13.18 12.45
N LYS A 302 -2.62 -14.51 12.34
CA LYS A 302 -1.55 -15.39 12.83
C LYS A 302 -0.20 -15.06 12.20
N GLU A 303 -0.17 -14.64 10.94
CA GLU A 303 1.07 -14.26 10.24
C GLU A 303 1.68 -13.00 10.87
N ASP A 304 0.88 -11.94 11.05
CA ASP A 304 1.31 -10.69 11.69
C ASP A 304 1.72 -10.92 13.14
N PHE A 305 0.99 -11.78 13.87
CA PHE A 305 1.34 -12.15 15.23
C PHE A 305 2.68 -12.90 15.29
N ILE A 306 2.90 -13.85 14.38
CA ILE A 306 4.19 -14.57 14.28
C ILE A 306 5.32 -13.59 13.96
N GLU A 307 5.10 -12.61 13.09
CA GLU A 307 6.08 -11.56 12.82
C GLU A 307 6.36 -10.72 14.06
N MET A 308 5.32 -10.18 14.71
CA MET A 308 5.43 -9.41 15.96
C MET A 308 6.15 -10.20 17.07
N SER A 309 5.87 -11.49 17.20
CA SER A 309 6.51 -12.34 18.21
C SER A 309 8.01 -12.50 18.01
N LYS A 310 8.49 -12.34 16.77
CA LYS A 310 9.92 -12.37 16.42
C LYS A 310 10.59 -11.00 16.59
N THR A 311 9.84 -9.93 16.82
CA THR A 311 10.34 -8.55 16.94
C THR A 311 10.38 -8.05 18.39
N LYS A 312 10.54 -8.94 19.38
CA LYS A 312 10.82 -8.54 20.76
C LYS A 312 12.04 -7.60 20.81
N ASP A 313 11.94 -6.54 21.61
CA ASP A 313 12.87 -5.39 21.69
C ASP A 313 12.92 -4.53 20.40
N GLY A 314 12.14 -4.86 19.37
CA GLY A 314 12.00 -4.10 18.14
C GLY A 314 10.97 -2.96 18.22
N LEU A 315 10.74 -2.33 17.07
CA LEU A 315 9.77 -1.25 16.90
C LEU A 315 8.47 -1.78 16.28
N LEU A 316 7.36 -1.21 16.71
CA LEU A 316 6.01 -1.40 16.18
C LEU A 316 5.45 -0.03 15.82
N SER A 317 5.02 0.17 14.57
CA SER A 317 4.31 1.40 14.19
C SER A 317 2.83 1.12 13.93
N PHE A 318 1.98 2.00 14.46
CA PHE A 318 0.60 2.11 14.02
C PHE A 318 0.52 3.16 12.92
N ASN A 319 0.24 2.73 11.68
CA ASN A 319 0.29 3.58 10.49
C ASN A 319 -0.97 4.43 10.29
N ASN A 320 -1.85 4.47 11.29
CA ASN A 320 -3.06 5.30 11.32
C ASN A 320 -3.14 6.15 12.60
N PHE A 321 -4.16 7.01 12.66
CA PHE A 321 -4.50 7.69 13.91
C PHE A 321 -4.98 6.65 14.93
N LEU A 322 -4.22 6.53 16.01
CA LEU A 322 -4.39 5.43 16.96
C LEU A 322 -5.28 5.89 18.11
N SER A 323 -6.51 5.38 18.12
CA SER A 323 -7.45 5.53 19.23
C SER A 323 -7.14 4.50 20.33
N THR A 324 -7.14 4.94 21.59
CA THR A 324 -6.89 4.11 22.77
C THR A 324 -7.77 4.55 23.93
N SER A 325 -7.95 3.69 24.93
CA SER A 325 -8.71 4.02 26.14
C SER A 325 -7.83 3.99 27.39
N LYS A 326 -8.13 4.84 28.38
CA LYS A 326 -7.56 4.68 29.73
C LYS A 326 -8.20 3.51 30.50
N ASP A 327 -9.35 3.01 30.04
CA ASP A 327 -10.04 1.87 30.63
C ASP A 327 -9.61 0.55 29.94
N ARG A 328 -9.00 -0.31 30.76
CA ARG A 328 -8.53 -1.63 30.35
C ARG A 328 -9.67 -2.55 29.95
N GLU A 329 -10.78 -2.55 30.68
CA GLU A 329 -11.89 -3.49 30.46
C GLU A 329 -12.70 -3.11 29.23
N VAL A 330 -12.85 -1.81 28.97
CA VAL A 330 -13.40 -1.32 27.69
C VAL A 330 -12.54 -1.81 26.53
N SER A 331 -11.22 -1.65 26.62
CA SER A 331 -10.30 -2.10 25.57
C SER A 331 -10.33 -3.62 25.36
N LEU A 332 -10.45 -4.39 26.44
CA LEU A 332 -10.51 -5.85 26.37
C LEU A 332 -11.74 -6.35 25.60
N CYS A 333 -12.85 -5.62 25.62
CA CYS A 333 -14.03 -5.94 24.81
C CYS A 333 -13.74 -5.96 23.29
N PHE A 334 -12.70 -5.26 22.85
CA PHE A 334 -12.28 -5.18 21.45
C PHE A 334 -11.17 -6.16 21.08
N ALA A 335 -10.68 -6.98 22.00
CA ALA A 335 -9.78 -8.10 21.71
C ALA A 335 -10.59 -9.42 21.73
N PRO A 336 -11.44 -9.71 20.72
CA PRO A 336 -12.30 -10.88 20.77
C PRO A 336 -11.50 -12.19 20.74
N GLN A 337 -12.12 -13.21 21.30
CA GLN A 337 -11.59 -14.57 21.49
C GLN A 337 -11.49 -15.30 20.14
N ALA A 338 -10.40 -16.04 19.90
CA ALA A 338 -10.16 -16.83 18.68
C ALA A 338 -11.23 -17.91 18.37
N ALA A 339 -12.21 -18.09 19.25
CA ALA A 339 -13.34 -19.02 19.06
C ALA A 339 -14.20 -18.73 17.82
N ALA A 340 -14.13 -17.51 17.23
CA ALA A 340 -14.90 -17.12 16.04
C ALA A 340 -14.14 -17.29 14.71
N ASN A 341 -12.81 -17.13 14.69
CA ASN A 341 -11.99 -17.29 13.49
C ASN A 341 -10.61 -17.85 13.87
N PRO A 342 -10.27 -19.10 13.46
CA PRO A 342 -9.03 -19.75 13.85
C PRO A 342 -7.77 -19.11 13.25
N ASP A 343 -7.89 -18.18 12.31
CA ASP A 343 -6.74 -17.50 11.68
C ASP A 343 -6.38 -16.18 12.38
N LEU A 344 -7.15 -15.77 13.39
CA LEU A 344 -6.94 -14.55 14.16
C LEU A 344 -6.47 -14.84 15.58
N VAL A 345 -5.69 -13.90 16.12
CA VAL A 345 -5.17 -13.89 17.49
C VAL A 345 -5.67 -12.62 18.17
N GLY A 346 -6.23 -12.75 19.38
CA GLY A 346 -6.70 -11.62 20.16
C GLY A 346 -5.54 -10.94 20.88
N ILE A 347 -5.41 -9.62 20.75
CA ILE A 347 -4.31 -8.85 21.33
C ILE A 347 -4.86 -7.71 22.20
N LEU A 348 -4.39 -7.65 23.44
CA LEU A 348 -4.49 -6.47 24.30
C LEU A 348 -3.14 -5.76 24.33
N PHE A 349 -3.05 -4.62 23.65
CA PHE A 349 -1.91 -3.72 23.77
C PHE A 349 -2.02 -2.92 25.07
N VAL A 350 -0.95 -2.94 25.85
CA VAL A 350 -0.79 -2.16 27.08
C VAL A 350 0.36 -1.18 26.85
N MET A 351 0.06 0.09 26.69
CA MET A 351 1.00 1.10 26.22
C MET A 351 1.38 2.05 27.36
N SER A 352 2.67 2.10 27.69
CA SER A 352 3.24 3.02 28.67
C SER A 352 3.65 4.33 27.98
N ILE A 353 3.08 5.44 28.43
CA ILE A 353 3.24 6.75 27.84
C ILE A 353 3.99 7.67 28.80
N ASN A 354 5.10 8.23 28.32
CA ASN A 354 5.78 9.35 28.98
C ASN A 354 5.61 10.61 28.13
N PRO A 355 4.74 11.57 28.53
CA PRO A 355 4.53 12.81 27.80
C PRO A 355 5.82 13.58 27.55
N THR A 356 6.72 13.65 28.55
CA THR A 356 7.93 14.48 28.47
C THR A 356 8.95 14.03 27.43
N LEU A 357 8.83 12.79 26.94
CA LEU A 357 9.77 12.18 26.00
C LEU A 357 9.14 11.93 24.62
N SER A 358 7.84 12.21 24.43
CA SER A 358 7.16 11.84 23.18
C SER A 358 7.53 12.73 22.00
N THR A 359 7.80 12.12 20.86
CA THR A 359 7.97 12.79 19.56
C THR A 359 6.68 12.86 18.75
N THR A 360 5.68 12.06 19.15
CA THR A 360 4.40 11.97 18.44
C THR A 360 3.33 12.66 19.26
N PRO A 361 2.60 13.63 18.69
CA PRO A 361 1.49 14.25 19.37
C PRO A 361 0.38 13.24 19.69
N PHE A 362 -0.17 13.34 20.90
CA PHE A 362 -1.34 12.60 21.35
C PHE A 362 -2.14 13.47 22.31
N ALA A 363 -3.44 13.24 22.46
CA ALA A 363 -4.24 14.01 23.41
C ALA A 363 -5.42 13.19 23.93
N SER A 364 -5.84 13.49 25.16
CA SER A 364 -7.17 13.10 25.63
C SER A 364 -8.20 13.84 24.79
N VAL A 365 -9.15 13.14 24.18
CA VAL A 365 -10.14 13.74 23.26
C VAL A 365 -11.55 13.81 23.83
N THR A 366 -11.75 13.47 25.11
CA THR A 366 -13.06 13.47 25.77
C THR A 366 -13.85 14.78 25.59
N ASP A 367 -13.17 15.93 25.70
CA ASP A 367 -13.80 17.26 25.57
C ASP A 367 -13.88 17.78 24.12
N ALA A 368 -13.14 17.16 23.20
CA ALA A 368 -13.04 17.59 21.79
C ALA A 368 -13.78 16.65 20.81
N SER A 369 -14.05 15.42 21.23
CA SER A 369 -14.76 14.42 20.44
C SER A 369 -16.26 14.70 20.37
N HIS A 370 -16.92 14.11 19.38
CA HIS A 370 -18.37 14.07 19.33
C HIS A 370 -18.98 13.21 20.46
N PHE A 371 -18.22 12.27 21.04
CA PHE A 371 -18.65 11.37 22.11
C PHE A 371 -18.10 11.82 23.47
N HIS A 372 -18.85 12.66 24.19
CA HIS A 372 -18.44 13.25 25.47
C HIS A 372 -18.29 12.28 26.66
N MET A 373 -18.41 10.97 26.46
CA MET A 373 -18.42 9.97 27.54
C MET A 373 -17.23 9.01 27.55
N GLU A 374 -16.37 9.05 26.54
CA GLU A 374 -15.22 8.13 26.45
C GLU A 374 -13.92 8.79 26.93
N ASP A 375 -13.21 8.11 27.83
CA ASP A 375 -11.85 8.48 28.25
C ASP A 375 -10.84 8.00 27.21
N GLU A 376 -10.97 8.56 26.01
CA GLU A 376 -10.20 8.24 24.81
C GLU A 376 -8.93 9.10 24.74
N VAL A 377 -7.81 8.46 24.41
CA VAL A 377 -6.56 9.12 24.04
C VAL A 377 -6.27 8.81 22.57
N LEU A 378 -6.22 9.85 21.75
CA LEU A 378 -5.98 9.76 20.32
C LEU A 378 -4.53 10.16 20.01
N PHE A 379 -3.82 9.30 19.31
CA PHE A 379 -2.46 9.55 18.84
C PHE A 379 -2.46 9.90 17.36
N SER A 380 -1.50 10.74 16.96
CA SER A 380 -1.30 11.06 15.56
C SER A 380 -0.83 9.85 14.74
N MET A 381 -1.06 9.87 13.43
CA MET A 381 -0.66 8.79 12.53
C MET A 381 0.84 8.44 12.60
N HIS A 382 1.19 7.19 12.34
CA HIS A 382 2.57 6.68 12.44
C HIS A 382 3.17 6.87 13.84
N THR A 383 2.44 6.43 14.86
CA THR A 383 2.96 6.37 16.23
C THR A 383 3.81 5.12 16.38
N VAL A 384 5.04 5.26 16.88
CA VAL A 384 6.00 4.17 17.02
C VAL A 384 6.20 3.80 18.49
N PHE A 385 6.13 2.50 18.78
CA PHE A 385 6.32 1.91 20.09
C PHE A 385 7.46 0.89 20.08
N ARG A 386 8.12 0.72 21.23
CA ARG A 386 9.05 -0.38 21.50
C ARG A 386 8.25 -1.56 22.05
N ILE A 387 8.48 -2.77 21.54
CA ILE A 387 7.88 -4.00 22.06
C ILE A 387 8.71 -4.51 23.24
N GLU A 388 8.17 -4.43 24.46
CA GLU A 388 8.87 -4.85 25.68
C GLU A 388 8.68 -6.34 25.94
N ASP A 389 7.42 -6.79 25.96
CA ASP A 389 7.10 -8.17 26.31
C ASP A 389 5.75 -8.60 25.73
N ILE A 390 5.63 -9.90 25.47
CA ILE A 390 4.42 -10.54 24.94
C ILE A 390 4.06 -11.70 25.87
N GLN A 391 2.87 -11.64 26.46
CA GLN A 391 2.41 -12.57 27.48
C GLN A 391 1.11 -13.24 27.04
N LEU A 392 1.02 -14.55 27.19
CA LEU A 392 -0.24 -15.27 26.98
C LEU A 392 -1.17 -15.01 28.18
N MET A 393 -2.36 -14.48 27.93
CA MET A 393 -3.38 -14.22 28.96
C MET A 393 -4.35 -15.39 29.10
N ASP A 394 -4.83 -15.92 27.98
CA ASP A 394 -5.78 -17.02 27.94
C ASP A 394 -5.45 -17.96 26.78
N ALA A 395 -4.96 -19.16 27.13
CA ALA A 395 -4.58 -20.19 26.18
C ALA A 395 -5.77 -20.79 25.41
N ASN A 396 -6.99 -20.70 25.95
CA ASN A 396 -8.17 -21.27 25.29
C ASN A 396 -8.73 -20.35 24.21
N ASN A 397 -8.37 -19.06 24.25
CA ASN A 397 -8.92 -18.02 23.39
C ASN A 397 -7.86 -17.33 22.53
N ASP A 398 -6.63 -17.86 22.49
CA ASP A 398 -5.45 -17.24 21.86
C ASP A 398 -5.36 -15.73 22.12
N LEU A 399 -5.52 -15.35 23.39
CA LEU A 399 -5.49 -13.95 23.84
C LEU A 399 -4.13 -13.62 24.45
N TYR A 400 -3.46 -12.59 23.92
CA TYR A 400 -2.15 -12.15 24.36
C TYR A 400 -2.15 -10.69 24.83
N GLN A 401 -1.38 -10.41 25.87
CA GLN A 401 -1.02 -9.06 26.27
C GLN A 401 0.31 -8.68 25.63
N VAL A 402 0.36 -7.51 25.00
CA VAL A 402 1.60 -6.96 24.42
C VAL A 402 1.91 -5.65 25.13
N ASN A 403 3.01 -5.64 25.88
CA ASN A 403 3.47 -4.45 26.60
C ASN A 403 4.33 -3.61 25.65
N LEU A 404 3.94 -2.34 25.51
CA LEU A 404 4.56 -1.38 24.61
C LEU A 404 5.01 -0.14 25.38
N THR A 405 6.15 0.43 24.99
CA THR A 405 6.61 1.74 25.48
C THR A 405 6.64 2.73 24.33
N LEU A 406 6.03 3.91 24.51
CA LEU A 406 6.09 4.95 23.47
C LEU A 406 7.54 5.39 23.25
N THR A 407 7.96 5.39 21.99
CA THR A 407 9.32 5.80 21.63
C THR A 407 9.52 7.31 21.77
N SER A 408 10.79 7.70 21.88
CA SER A 408 11.21 9.10 22.02
C SER A 408 12.30 9.42 21.02
N ASP A 409 12.68 10.70 20.94
CA ASP A 409 13.85 11.08 20.17
C ASP A 409 15.06 10.29 20.63
N ASN A 410 15.20 9.91 21.89
CA ASN A 410 16.39 9.18 22.38
C ASN A 410 16.47 7.72 21.92
N ASP A 411 15.46 7.21 21.21
CA ASP A 411 15.51 5.86 20.66
C ASP A 411 16.48 5.77 19.47
N GLN A 412 17.57 5.03 19.66
CA GLN A 412 18.66 4.94 18.68
C GLN A 412 18.22 4.27 17.37
N ASP A 413 17.33 3.27 17.44
CA ASP A 413 16.85 2.56 16.26
C ASP A 413 15.92 3.47 15.45
N LEU A 414 15.01 4.17 16.13
CA LEU A 414 14.11 5.13 15.49
C LEU A 414 14.87 6.33 14.88
N ARG A 415 15.90 6.86 15.55
CA ARG A 415 16.76 7.93 15.00
C ARG A 415 17.48 7.48 13.74
N THR A 416 18.12 6.32 13.80
CA THR A 416 18.86 5.75 12.66
C THR A 416 17.95 5.57 11.47
N LEU A 417 16.74 5.04 11.71
CA LEU A 417 15.71 4.86 10.69
C LEU A 417 15.21 6.18 10.12
N SER A 418 14.92 7.16 10.97
CA SER A 418 14.44 8.49 10.57
C SER A 418 15.48 9.25 9.76
N ASP A 419 16.75 9.23 10.16
CA ASP A 419 17.84 9.90 9.45
C ASP A 419 18.08 9.27 8.07
N GLN A 420 18.03 7.95 7.98
CA GLN A 420 18.16 7.25 6.70
C GLN A 420 16.97 7.50 5.77
N ILE A 421 15.72 7.44 6.28
CA ILE A 421 14.52 7.80 5.51
C ILE A 421 14.60 9.25 4.99
N ARG A 422 15.08 10.19 5.82
CA ARG A 422 15.22 11.60 5.44
C ARG A 422 16.23 11.78 4.29
N GLN A 423 17.31 11.02 4.26
CA GLN A 423 18.29 11.06 3.17
C GLN A 423 17.74 10.51 1.84
N GLU A 424 16.87 9.52 1.87
CA GLU A 424 16.31 8.89 0.66
C GLU A 424 15.17 9.68 0.01
N THR A 425 14.64 10.68 0.72
CA THR A 425 13.36 11.34 0.39
C THR A 425 13.48 12.81 0.04
N PHE A 426 14.66 13.23 -0.43
CA PHE A 426 14.94 14.59 -0.90
C PHE A 426 14.69 15.64 0.20
N PRO A 427 15.60 15.72 1.19
CA PRO A 427 15.39 16.54 2.38
C PRO A 427 15.32 18.04 2.11
N ASP A 428 15.83 18.49 0.95
CA ASP A 428 15.91 19.90 0.58
C ASP A 428 14.61 20.45 -0.03
N GLU A 429 13.65 19.58 -0.35
CA GLU A 429 12.39 19.94 -0.98
C GLU A 429 11.23 19.80 0.01
N GLU A 430 10.21 20.66 -0.09
CA GLU A 430 9.05 20.64 0.81
C GLU A 430 7.73 20.71 0.04
N GLY A 431 6.62 20.43 0.73
CA GLY A 431 5.27 20.58 0.20
C GLY A 431 4.98 19.74 -1.05
N TRP A 432 4.26 20.34 -2.00
CA TRP A 432 3.80 19.69 -3.22
C TRP A 432 4.93 19.16 -4.10
N TYR A 433 6.10 19.81 -4.10
CA TYR A 433 7.23 19.36 -4.93
C TYR A 433 7.77 18.01 -4.46
N ARG A 434 7.96 17.89 -3.14
CA ARG A 434 8.41 16.64 -2.52
C ARG A 434 7.35 15.54 -2.64
N LEU A 435 6.07 15.89 -2.49
CA LEU A 435 4.96 14.95 -2.73
C LEU A 435 4.98 14.40 -4.15
N GLY A 436 5.03 15.26 -5.17
CA GLY A 436 5.09 14.82 -6.57
C GLY A 436 6.31 13.95 -6.87
N SER A 437 7.46 14.24 -6.26
CA SER A 437 8.68 13.42 -6.39
C SER A 437 8.53 12.03 -5.77
N LEU A 438 7.91 11.94 -4.59
CA LEU A 438 7.60 10.66 -3.95
C LEU A 438 6.62 9.84 -4.80
N LEU A 439 5.56 10.47 -5.30
CA LEU A 439 4.54 9.82 -6.11
C LEU A 439 5.11 9.24 -7.41
N ILE A 440 6.04 9.95 -8.07
CA ILE A 440 6.79 9.40 -9.21
C ILE A 440 7.56 8.13 -8.82
N LYS A 441 8.22 8.11 -7.66
CA LYS A 441 8.95 6.91 -7.18
C LYS A 441 8.01 5.74 -6.88
N MET A 442 6.80 6.03 -6.41
CA MET A 442 5.75 5.03 -6.16
C MET A 442 5.01 4.59 -7.43
N GLY A 443 5.34 5.17 -8.60
CA GLY A 443 4.65 4.89 -9.87
C GLY A 443 3.27 5.54 -10.00
N GLN A 444 2.89 6.41 -9.06
CA GLN A 444 1.63 7.14 -9.03
C GLN A 444 1.72 8.40 -9.91
N PHE A 445 1.84 8.20 -11.22
CA PHE A 445 2.10 9.28 -12.18
C PHE A 445 0.97 10.31 -12.28
N THR A 446 -0.29 9.88 -12.18
CA THR A 446 -1.46 10.77 -12.20
C THR A 446 -1.45 11.70 -11.00
N ASN A 447 -1.37 11.14 -9.78
CA ASN A 447 -1.34 11.93 -8.54
C ASN A 447 -0.10 12.84 -8.50
N ALA A 448 1.04 12.38 -9.03
CA ALA A 448 2.23 13.22 -9.15
C ALA A 448 1.99 14.41 -10.08
N GLN A 449 1.28 14.20 -11.20
CA GLN A 449 0.93 15.27 -12.13
C GLN A 449 0.05 16.31 -11.45
N GLU A 450 -1.02 15.88 -10.76
CA GLU A 450 -1.92 16.76 -10.01
C GLU A 450 -1.13 17.59 -8.98
N ALA A 451 -0.23 16.97 -8.21
CA ALA A 451 0.61 17.67 -7.24
C ALA A 451 1.47 18.77 -7.89
N TYR A 452 2.09 18.49 -9.03
CA TYR A 452 2.90 19.49 -9.75
C TYR A 452 2.05 20.54 -10.45
N GLU A 453 0.83 20.24 -10.88
CA GLU A 453 -0.11 21.23 -11.43
C GLU A 453 -0.58 22.21 -10.35
N VAL A 454 -0.94 21.71 -9.16
CA VAL A 454 -1.24 22.56 -7.99
C VAL A 454 -0.06 23.49 -7.68
N LEU A 455 1.15 22.94 -7.60
CA LEU A 455 2.36 23.73 -7.36
C LEU A 455 2.61 24.75 -8.48
N LEU A 456 2.39 24.38 -9.75
CA LEU A 456 2.54 25.28 -10.88
C LEU A 456 1.58 26.48 -10.80
N HIS A 457 0.35 26.25 -10.35
CA HIS A 457 -0.65 27.30 -10.14
C HIS A 457 -0.29 28.21 -8.96
N GLN A 458 0.28 27.66 -7.87
CA GLN A 458 0.71 28.43 -6.71
C GLN A 458 2.00 29.24 -6.95
N THR A 459 2.83 28.80 -7.91
CA THR A 459 4.12 29.43 -8.19
C THR A 459 3.95 30.73 -8.97
N THR A 460 4.23 31.86 -8.32
CA THR A 460 4.12 33.20 -8.94
C THR A 460 5.37 33.58 -9.74
N ASN A 461 6.55 33.17 -9.27
CA ASN A 461 7.82 33.48 -9.92
C ASN A 461 8.05 32.57 -11.14
N GLU A 462 8.23 33.18 -12.32
CA GLU A 462 8.45 32.44 -13.57
C GLU A 462 9.71 31.57 -13.54
N THR A 463 10.77 31.97 -12.83
CA THR A 463 11.99 31.14 -12.76
C THR A 463 11.76 29.81 -12.07
N ASP A 464 10.87 29.81 -11.08
CA ASP A 464 10.61 28.66 -10.21
C ASP A 464 9.64 27.66 -10.86
N LYS A 465 9.00 28.04 -11.98
CA LYS A 465 8.21 27.13 -12.82
C LYS A 465 9.05 26.16 -13.62
N ALA A 466 10.32 26.48 -13.88
CA ALA A 466 11.22 25.60 -14.64
C ALA A 466 11.40 24.18 -14.03
N PRO A 467 11.70 24.01 -12.73
CA PRO A 467 11.77 22.69 -12.12
C PRO A 467 10.42 21.95 -12.14
N ILE A 468 9.29 22.66 -12.07
CA ILE A 468 7.95 22.05 -12.10
C ILE A 468 7.64 21.50 -13.50
N TYR A 469 7.83 22.32 -14.54
CA TYR A 469 7.71 21.86 -15.94
C TYR A 469 8.66 20.71 -16.25
N TYR A 470 9.85 20.72 -15.68
CA TYR A 470 10.78 19.60 -15.80
C TYR A 470 10.19 18.30 -15.25
N GLN A 471 9.54 18.32 -14.08
CA GLN A 471 8.93 17.14 -13.49
C GLN A 471 7.69 16.68 -14.27
N LEU A 472 6.84 17.61 -14.73
CA LEU A 472 5.72 17.30 -15.62
C LEU A 472 6.18 16.63 -16.92
N GLY A 473 7.27 17.14 -17.53
CA GLY A 473 7.89 16.50 -18.70
C GLY A 473 8.40 15.08 -18.41
N ARG A 474 8.92 14.82 -17.21
CA ARG A 474 9.33 13.46 -16.79
C ARG A 474 8.15 12.52 -16.61
N ILE A 475 7.05 12.99 -16.05
CA ILE A 475 5.82 12.22 -15.89
C ILE A 475 5.29 11.81 -17.27
N LYS A 476 5.12 12.78 -18.18
CA LYS A 476 4.63 12.54 -19.54
C LYS A 476 5.54 11.60 -20.34
N LEU A 477 6.85 11.75 -20.19
CA LEU A 477 7.82 10.82 -20.80
C LEU A 477 7.67 9.39 -20.27
N SER A 478 7.32 9.22 -19.00
CA SER A 478 7.12 7.92 -18.36
C SER A 478 5.80 7.27 -18.78
N GLN A 479 4.77 8.08 -19.05
CA GLN A 479 3.47 7.64 -19.61
C GLN A 479 3.55 7.34 -21.12
N GLY A 480 4.64 7.71 -21.80
CA GLY A 480 4.79 7.54 -23.26
C GLY A 480 4.19 8.68 -24.09
N GLU A 481 3.75 9.76 -23.44
CA GLU A 481 3.16 10.95 -24.06
C GLU A 481 4.26 11.91 -24.54
N TYR A 482 4.97 11.50 -25.59
CA TYR A 482 6.21 12.16 -26.02
C TYR A 482 6.05 13.63 -26.44
N GLN A 483 4.93 13.99 -27.08
CA GLN A 483 4.70 15.37 -27.51
C GLN A 483 4.45 16.32 -26.33
N GLU A 484 3.70 15.88 -25.33
CA GLU A 484 3.48 16.65 -24.10
C GLU A 484 4.77 16.77 -23.30
N ALA A 485 5.55 15.68 -23.23
CA ALA A 485 6.88 15.70 -22.60
C ALA A 485 7.81 16.74 -23.25
N LEU A 486 7.85 16.81 -24.58
CA LEU A 486 8.60 17.84 -25.31
C LEU A 486 8.11 19.24 -24.95
N SER A 487 6.79 19.49 -25.00
CA SER A 487 6.21 20.79 -24.67
C SER A 487 6.65 21.27 -23.28
N TYR A 488 6.57 20.40 -22.27
CA TYR A 488 6.99 20.74 -20.91
C TYR A 488 8.50 20.96 -20.78
N TYR A 489 9.32 20.09 -21.38
CA TYR A 489 10.77 20.30 -21.36
C TYR A 489 11.22 21.56 -22.10
N GLU A 490 10.54 21.94 -23.19
CA GLU A 490 10.81 23.18 -23.93
C GLU A 490 10.43 24.43 -23.12
N LYS A 491 9.29 24.40 -22.41
CA LYS A 491 8.93 25.46 -21.45
C LYS A 491 10.00 25.61 -20.36
N ALA A 492 10.41 24.50 -19.75
CA ALA A 492 11.46 24.49 -18.73
C ALA A 492 12.82 25.00 -19.27
N LEU A 493 13.19 24.59 -20.49
CA LEU A 493 14.40 25.04 -21.17
C LEU A 493 14.37 26.54 -21.44
N THR A 494 13.25 27.06 -21.95
CA THR A 494 13.08 28.48 -22.28
C THR A 494 13.28 29.36 -21.06
N ILE A 495 12.65 29.00 -19.93
CA ILE A 495 12.82 29.73 -18.66
C ILE A 495 14.29 29.68 -18.21
N ARG A 496 14.90 28.49 -18.21
CA ARG A 496 16.32 28.32 -17.83
C ARG A 496 17.28 29.12 -18.72
N GLN A 497 17.00 29.23 -20.02
CA GLN A 497 17.82 30.03 -20.94
C GLN A 497 17.73 31.53 -20.64
N GLN A 498 16.59 32.00 -20.15
CA GLN A 498 16.37 33.40 -19.77
C GLN A 498 16.98 33.72 -18.41
N SER A 499 17.01 32.76 -17.48
CA SER A 499 17.41 32.99 -16.09
C SER A 499 18.82 32.53 -15.73
N LEU A 500 19.45 31.63 -16.51
CA LEU A 500 20.74 31.04 -16.19
C LEU A 500 21.82 31.40 -17.23
N PRO A 501 23.11 31.42 -16.83
CA PRO A 501 24.23 31.52 -17.78
C PRO A 501 24.18 30.41 -18.84
N SER A 502 24.66 30.69 -20.05
CA SER A 502 24.60 29.76 -21.19
C SER A 502 25.34 28.43 -20.98
N ASN A 503 26.31 28.39 -20.06
CA ASN A 503 27.05 27.20 -19.67
C ASN A 503 26.50 26.52 -18.40
N HIS A 504 25.35 26.96 -17.86
CA HIS A 504 24.84 26.41 -16.62
C HIS A 504 24.45 24.90 -16.76
N PRO A 505 24.86 24.00 -15.83
CA PRO A 505 24.60 22.56 -15.94
C PRO A 505 23.13 22.17 -16.16
N ASN A 506 22.19 22.90 -15.54
CA ASN A 506 20.74 22.68 -15.73
C ASN A 506 20.27 22.83 -17.18
N LEU A 507 20.94 23.66 -18.00
CA LEU A 507 20.67 23.71 -19.44
C LEU A 507 21.08 22.40 -20.11
N GLY A 508 22.27 21.88 -19.77
CA GLY A 508 22.72 20.57 -20.24
C GLY A 508 21.74 19.45 -19.89
N THR A 509 21.17 19.48 -18.68
CA THR A 509 20.12 18.52 -18.27
C THR A 509 18.84 18.68 -19.08
N SER A 510 18.38 19.91 -19.35
CA SER A 510 17.22 20.15 -20.23
C SER A 510 17.42 19.61 -21.64
N TYR A 511 18.55 19.95 -22.28
CA TYR A 511 18.87 19.46 -23.63
C TYR A 511 18.97 17.93 -23.67
N ASN A 512 19.61 17.31 -22.67
CA ASN A 512 19.71 15.86 -22.58
C ASN A 512 18.32 15.19 -22.51
N ASN A 513 17.39 15.76 -21.75
CA ASN A 513 16.07 15.16 -21.62
C ASN A 513 15.24 15.28 -22.89
N ILE A 514 15.31 16.42 -23.59
CA ILE A 514 14.69 16.57 -24.92
C ILE A 514 15.29 15.57 -25.91
N GLY A 515 16.62 15.41 -25.89
CA GLY A 515 17.30 14.38 -26.68
C GLY A 515 16.79 12.97 -26.39
N SER A 516 16.52 12.66 -25.12
CA SER A 516 15.92 11.38 -24.71
C SER A 516 14.50 11.18 -25.21
N VAL A 517 13.71 12.24 -25.37
CA VAL A 517 12.37 12.10 -25.96
C VAL A 517 12.48 11.75 -27.44
N TYR A 518 13.33 12.48 -28.17
CA TYR A 518 13.56 12.20 -29.59
C TYR A 518 14.17 10.81 -29.84
N ASP A 519 15.07 10.34 -28.98
CA ASP A 519 15.61 8.97 -29.04
C ASP A 519 14.51 7.92 -28.91
N ARG A 520 13.60 8.08 -27.94
CA ARG A 520 12.45 7.17 -27.77
C ARG A 520 11.46 7.23 -28.93
N MET A 521 11.35 8.37 -29.60
CA MET A 521 10.55 8.52 -30.82
C MET A 521 11.24 7.96 -32.07
N GLY A 522 12.52 7.58 -31.99
CA GLY A 522 13.33 7.12 -33.12
C GLY A 522 13.87 8.25 -34.02
N ASP A 523 13.70 9.52 -33.65
CA ASP A 523 14.32 10.66 -34.36
C ASP A 523 15.77 10.83 -33.88
N TYR A 524 16.61 9.88 -34.28
CA TYR A 524 18.01 9.80 -33.84
C TYR A 524 18.84 11.03 -34.23
N SER A 525 18.50 11.70 -35.34
CA SER A 525 19.19 12.91 -35.78
C SER A 525 18.96 14.07 -34.81
N LYS A 526 17.72 14.29 -34.38
CA LYS A 526 17.44 15.30 -33.35
C LYS A 526 18.00 14.87 -32.01
N ALA A 527 17.85 13.61 -31.62
CA ALA A 527 18.40 13.10 -30.38
C ALA A 527 19.90 13.41 -30.24
N LEU A 528 20.70 13.11 -31.28
CA LEU A 528 22.12 13.44 -31.32
C LEU A 528 22.38 14.93 -31.18
N SER A 529 21.69 15.79 -31.94
CA SER A 529 21.86 17.25 -31.86
C SER A 529 21.65 17.78 -30.43
N TYR A 530 20.58 17.34 -29.76
CA TYR A 530 20.28 17.72 -28.39
C TYR A 530 21.29 17.14 -27.38
N TYR A 531 21.70 15.88 -27.53
CA TYR A 531 22.70 15.27 -26.66
C TYR A 531 24.10 15.89 -26.81
N GLU A 532 24.49 16.25 -28.03
CA GLU A 532 25.76 16.95 -28.31
C GLU A 532 25.75 18.34 -27.70
N LYS A 533 24.63 19.09 -27.80
CA LYS A 533 24.50 20.38 -27.12
C LYS A 533 24.57 20.25 -25.60
N ALA A 534 23.94 19.21 -25.03
CA ALA A 534 24.05 18.91 -23.61
C ALA A 534 25.50 18.59 -23.19
N LEU A 535 26.21 17.80 -24.00
CA LEU A 535 27.61 17.46 -23.77
C LEU A 535 28.51 18.71 -23.80
N GLU A 536 28.33 19.59 -24.79
CA GLU A 536 29.10 20.84 -24.91
C GLU A 536 28.98 21.70 -23.64
N ILE A 537 27.74 21.91 -23.16
CA ILE A 537 27.47 22.69 -21.95
C ILE A 537 28.12 22.04 -20.73
N ARG A 538 27.98 20.72 -20.58
CA ARG A 538 28.57 19.95 -19.47
C ARG A 538 30.10 20.00 -19.49
N GLN A 539 30.73 19.97 -20.66
CA GLN A 539 32.19 20.09 -20.79
C GLN A 539 32.72 21.47 -20.38
N GLN A 540 31.92 22.52 -20.58
CA GLN A 540 32.29 23.88 -20.18
C GLN A 540 32.08 24.16 -18.69
N SER A 541 31.25 23.37 -18.00
CA SER A 541 30.78 23.67 -16.63
C SER A 541 31.15 22.64 -15.58
N LEU A 542 31.49 21.41 -15.97
CA LEU A 542 31.77 20.31 -15.06
C LEU A 542 33.22 19.86 -15.17
N SER A 543 33.73 19.22 -14.11
CA SER A 543 35.04 18.58 -14.15
C SER A 543 35.06 17.45 -15.18
N SER A 544 36.24 17.14 -15.74
CA SER A 544 36.40 16.12 -16.78
C SER A 544 35.90 14.72 -16.38
N ASN A 545 35.83 14.46 -15.07
CA ASN A 545 35.47 13.17 -14.51
C ASN A 545 34.04 13.14 -13.97
N HIS A 546 33.24 14.18 -14.23
CA HIS A 546 31.88 14.29 -13.72
C HIS A 546 30.96 13.20 -14.30
N PRO A 547 30.13 12.51 -13.48
CA PRO A 547 29.23 11.45 -13.94
C PRO A 547 28.29 11.84 -15.09
N ASP A 548 27.84 13.09 -15.13
CA ASP A 548 26.99 13.61 -16.21
C ASP A 548 27.65 13.61 -17.58
N LEU A 549 28.98 13.80 -17.65
CA LEU A 549 29.72 13.66 -18.91
C LEU A 549 29.68 12.20 -19.39
N ALA A 550 29.86 11.25 -18.47
CA ALA A 550 29.72 9.83 -18.81
C ALA A 550 28.31 9.49 -19.29
N SER A 551 27.28 10.07 -18.68
CA SER A 551 25.89 9.91 -19.12
C SER A 551 25.65 10.47 -20.52
N SER A 552 26.18 11.66 -20.84
CA SER A 552 26.11 12.23 -22.19
C SER A 552 26.78 11.33 -23.24
N PHE A 553 28.03 10.89 -23.02
CA PHE A 553 28.73 9.99 -23.94
C PHE A 553 28.02 8.64 -24.08
N HIS A 554 27.44 8.13 -23.00
CA HIS A 554 26.67 6.91 -23.02
C HIS A 554 25.40 7.05 -23.89
N ASN A 555 24.65 8.14 -23.76
CA ASN A 555 23.43 8.38 -24.53
C ASN A 555 23.75 8.55 -26.02
N ILE A 556 24.80 9.31 -26.36
CA ILE A 556 25.28 9.44 -27.75
C ILE A 556 25.69 8.06 -28.30
N GLY A 557 26.43 7.28 -27.51
CA GLY A 557 26.81 5.92 -27.90
C GLY A 557 25.60 5.00 -28.13
N LEU A 558 24.54 5.16 -27.33
CA LEU A 558 23.28 4.43 -27.49
C LEU A 558 22.56 4.78 -28.79
N VAL A 559 22.45 6.07 -29.12
CA VAL A 559 21.83 6.49 -30.38
C VAL A 559 22.60 5.94 -31.58
N TYR A 560 23.93 6.03 -31.58
CA TYR A 560 24.74 5.42 -32.65
C TYR A 560 24.61 3.90 -32.72
N TYR A 561 24.47 3.21 -31.59
CA TYR A 561 24.20 1.78 -31.57
C TYR A 561 22.84 1.46 -32.21
N SER A 562 21.79 2.22 -31.90
CA SER A 562 20.46 2.08 -32.50
C SER A 562 20.49 2.35 -34.02
N MET A 563 21.34 3.27 -34.47
CA MET A 563 21.61 3.53 -35.89
C MET A 563 22.54 2.49 -36.55
N SER A 564 23.01 1.48 -35.82
CA SER A 564 24.01 0.50 -36.26
C SER A 564 25.39 1.08 -36.64
N ASP A 565 25.71 2.31 -36.22
CA ASP A 565 27.05 2.90 -36.32
C ASP A 565 27.91 2.44 -35.12
N TYR A 566 28.29 1.16 -35.15
CA TYR A 566 29.02 0.50 -34.08
C TYR A 566 30.38 1.16 -33.72
N PRO A 567 31.18 1.68 -34.67
CA PRO A 567 32.41 2.40 -34.33
C PRO A 567 32.17 3.66 -33.48
N LYS A 568 31.17 4.47 -33.80
CA LYS A 568 30.83 5.64 -32.98
C LYS A 568 30.18 5.26 -31.66
N ALA A 569 29.34 4.22 -31.65
CA ALA A 569 28.78 3.65 -30.43
C ALA A 569 29.87 3.23 -29.44
N PHE A 570 30.87 2.48 -29.95
CA PHE A 570 32.03 2.05 -29.18
C PHE A 570 32.79 3.25 -28.59
N SER A 571 33.05 4.29 -29.39
CA SER A 571 33.74 5.51 -28.94
C SER A 571 32.99 6.19 -27.78
N GLY A 572 31.67 6.35 -27.90
CA GLY A 572 30.83 6.92 -26.84
C GLY A 572 30.85 6.08 -25.56
N TYR A 573 30.63 4.76 -25.67
CA TYR A 573 30.65 3.87 -24.51
C TYR A 573 32.01 3.78 -23.84
N LYS A 574 33.10 3.79 -24.61
CA LYS A 574 34.47 3.75 -24.08
C LYS A 574 34.78 5.02 -23.28
N LYS A 575 34.47 6.20 -23.81
CA LYS A 575 34.63 7.47 -23.06
C LYS A 575 33.81 7.49 -21.78
N ALA A 576 32.56 7.01 -21.84
CA ALA A 576 31.72 6.90 -20.65
C ALA A 576 32.31 5.94 -19.60
N LEU A 577 32.88 4.81 -20.03
CA LEU A 577 33.57 3.86 -19.15
C LEU A 577 34.80 4.50 -18.50
N GLU A 578 35.66 5.17 -19.27
CA GLU A 578 36.87 5.83 -18.77
C GLU A 578 36.55 6.84 -17.66
N ILE A 579 35.53 7.69 -17.86
CA ILE A 579 35.07 8.65 -16.85
C ILE A 579 34.52 7.93 -15.61
N ARG A 580 33.69 6.89 -15.79
CA ARG A 580 33.11 6.12 -14.68
C ARG A 580 34.17 5.40 -13.86
N GLN A 581 35.23 4.89 -14.48
CA GLN A 581 36.34 4.24 -13.79
C GLN A 581 37.13 5.22 -12.91
N GLN A 582 37.19 6.49 -13.29
CA GLN A 582 37.87 7.53 -12.51
C GLN A 582 37.01 8.11 -11.38
N SER A 583 35.68 7.98 -11.45
CA SER A 583 34.74 8.64 -10.54
C SER A 583 33.93 7.70 -9.64
N LEU A 584 33.87 6.40 -9.95
CA LEU A 584 33.03 5.42 -9.24
C LEU A 584 33.85 4.26 -8.65
N PRO A 585 33.39 3.65 -7.55
CA PRO A 585 33.95 2.41 -7.03
C PRO A 585 33.95 1.30 -8.08
N SER A 586 34.92 0.37 -8.01
CA SER A 586 35.09 -0.70 -9.00
C SER A 586 33.91 -1.66 -9.12
N ASN A 587 33.07 -1.75 -8.08
CA ASN A 587 31.86 -2.58 -8.04
C ASN A 587 30.59 -1.79 -8.41
N HIS A 588 30.69 -0.55 -8.90
CA HIS A 588 29.50 0.27 -9.17
C HIS A 588 28.68 -0.26 -10.38
N PRO A 589 27.34 -0.39 -10.30
CA PRO A 589 26.50 -0.93 -11.38
C PRO A 589 26.63 -0.22 -12.74
N HIS A 590 26.94 1.08 -12.74
CA HIS A 590 27.16 1.85 -13.99
C HIS A 590 28.40 1.38 -14.78
N LEU A 591 29.42 0.84 -14.10
CA LEU A 591 30.56 0.21 -14.78
C LEU A 591 30.12 -1.08 -15.47
N ALA A 592 29.30 -1.91 -14.81
CA ALA A 592 28.73 -3.10 -15.41
C ALA A 592 27.90 -2.78 -16.66
N LYS A 593 27.08 -1.73 -16.61
CA LYS A 593 26.30 -1.26 -17.77
C LYS A 593 27.20 -0.84 -18.94
N SER A 594 28.28 -0.11 -18.67
CA SER A 594 29.26 0.25 -19.71
C SER A 594 29.90 -0.98 -20.36
N TYR A 595 30.41 -1.91 -19.57
CA TYR A 595 30.99 -3.15 -20.09
C TYR A 595 30.00 -3.99 -20.88
N ASN A 596 28.77 -4.09 -20.41
CA ASN A 596 27.71 -4.80 -21.12
C ASN A 596 27.49 -4.23 -22.53
N ASN A 597 27.39 -2.91 -22.65
CA ASN A 597 27.10 -2.27 -23.94
C ASN A 597 28.30 -2.32 -24.88
N ILE A 598 29.53 -2.24 -24.36
CA ILE A 598 30.74 -2.52 -25.14
C ILE A 598 30.74 -3.97 -25.63
N GLY A 599 30.33 -4.93 -24.79
CA GLY A 599 30.17 -6.33 -25.18
C GLY A 599 29.16 -6.52 -26.31
N LEU A 600 28.01 -5.83 -26.24
CA LEU A 600 27.01 -5.83 -27.32
C LEU A 600 27.57 -5.28 -28.63
N VAL A 601 28.37 -4.21 -28.58
CA VAL A 601 29.04 -3.67 -29.78
C VAL A 601 29.97 -4.72 -30.38
N TYR A 602 30.85 -5.33 -29.56
CA TYR A 602 31.75 -6.38 -30.04
C TYR A 602 31.02 -7.58 -30.63
N TYR A 603 29.92 -8.00 -30.00
CA TYR A 603 29.06 -9.07 -30.49
C TYR A 603 28.48 -8.73 -31.87
N LYS A 604 27.95 -7.51 -32.06
CA LYS A 604 27.42 -7.06 -33.35
C LYS A 604 28.48 -6.91 -34.44
N THR A 605 29.73 -6.58 -34.07
CA THR A 605 30.85 -6.53 -35.02
C THR A 605 31.55 -7.88 -35.23
N GLY A 606 31.09 -8.94 -34.57
CA GLY A 606 31.63 -10.30 -34.73
C GLY A 606 32.90 -10.62 -33.92
N ASP A 607 33.34 -9.72 -33.03
CA ASP A 607 34.48 -9.97 -32.13
C ASP A 607 33.99 -10.66 -30.84
N TYR A 608 33.61 -11.93 -30.98
CA TYR A 608 32.98 -12.70 -29.90
C TYR A 608 33.87 -12.88 -28.67
N LEU A 609 35.20 -12.93 -28.84
CA LEU A 609 36.13 -13.04 -27.72
C LEU A 609 36.13 -11.78 -26.85
N LYS A 610 36.16 -10.58 -27.47
CA LYS A 610 36.06 -9.33 -26.70
C LYS A 610 34.66 -9.11 -26.16
N ALA A 611 33.62 -9.57 -26.86
CA ALA A 611 32.25 -9.56 -26.36
C ALA A 611 32.13 -10.36 -25.06
N LEU A 612 32.61 -11.61 -25.07
CA LEU A 612 32.60 -12.49 -23.91
C LEU A 612 33.35 -11.87 -22.72
N SER A 613 34.59 -11.39 -22.93
CA SER A 613 35.37 -10.76 -21.85
C SER A 613 34.68 -9.52 -21.26
N SER A 614 33.99 -8.74 -22.09
CA SER A 614 33.24 -7.56 -21.63
C SER A 614 32.00 -7.96 -20.84
N HIS A 615 31.23 -8.96 -21.29
CA HIS A 615 30.06 -9.46 -20.56
C HIS A 615 30.45 -10.14 -19.24
N GLU A 616 31.56 -10.88 -19.18
CA GLU A 616 32.08 -11.48 -17.95
C GLU A 616 32.48 -10.42 -16.92
N LYS A 617 33.15 -9.34 -17.34
CA LYS A 617 33.44 -8.19 -16.46
C LYS A 617 32.17 -7.54 -15.92
N SER A 618 31.16 -7.37 -16.78
CA SER A 618 29.85 -6.85 -16.38
C SER A 618 29.16 -7.76 -15.35
N LEU A 619 29.18 -9.07 -15.57
CA LEU A 619 28.62 -10.07 -14.66
C LEU A 619 29.33 -10.05 -13.31
N ALA A 620 30.66 -10.03 -13.29
CA ALA A 620 31.44 -10.02 -12.05
C ALA A 620 31.12 -8.79 -11.18
N ILE A 621 31.00 -7.61 -11.79
CA ILE A 621 30.60 -6.40 -11.07
C ILE A 621 29.18 -6.54 -10.51
N ARG A 622 28.22 -6.99 -11.33
CA ARG A 622 26.82 -7.19 -10.90
C ARG A 622 26.70 -8.20 -9.76
N GLN A 623 27.48 -9.28 -9.77
CA GLN A 623 27.49 -10.28 -8.69
C GLN A 623 28.00 -9.71 -7.37
N GLN A 624 28.89 -8.71 -7.41
CA GLN A 624 29.38 -8.03 -6.21
C GLN A 624 28.43 -6.96 -5.69
N SER A 625 27.56 -6.42 -6.56
CA SER A 625 26.75 -5.23 -6.26
C SER A 625 25.26 -5.47 -6.15
N LEU A 626 24.74 -6.62 -6.59
CA LEU A 626 23.30 -6.91 -6.67
C LEU A 626 22.94 -8.21 -5.94
N PRO A 627 21.70 -8.32 -5.40
CA PRO A 627 21.17 -9.58 -4.90
C PRO A 627 21.20 -10.70 -5.95
N SER A 628 21.31 -11.96 -5.51
CA SER A 628 21.47 -13.12 -6.40
C SER A 628 20.27 -13.36 -7.34
N ASN A 629 19.08 -12.90 -6.96
CA ASN A 629 17.85 -12.98 -7.75
C ASN A 629 17.59 -11.75 -8.64
N HIS A 630 18.53 -10.80 -8.72
CA HIS A 630 18.31 -9.56 -9.46
C HIS A 630 18.28 -9.79 -10.99
N SER A 631 17.28 -9.24 -11.67
CA SER A 631 17.03 -9.44 -13.12
C SER A 631 18.21 -9.11 -14.04
N ASP A 632 19.01 -8.09 -13.70
CA ASP A 632 20.24 -7.75 -14.43
C ASP A 632 21.31 -8.84 -14.45
N LEU A 633 21.35 -9.74 -13.46
CA LEU A 633 22.21 -10.93 -13.50
C LEU A 633 21.74 -11.90 -14.59
N ALA A 634 20.43 -12.13 -14.70
CA ALA A 634 19.86 -12.94 -15.76
C ALA A 634 20.16 -12.36 -17.16
N LYS A 635 20.10 -11.03 -17.32
CA LYS A 635 20.50 -10.37 -18.58
C LYS A 635 21.98 -10.60 -18.92
N SER A 636 22.88 -10.52 -17.93
CA SER A 636 24.30 -10.81 -18.13
C SER A 636 24.53 -12.24 -18.61
N TYR A 637 23.91 -13.22 -17.94
CA TYR A 637 24.03 -14.63 -18.33
C TYR A 637 23.46 -14.89 -19.73
N ASN A 638 22.32 -14.28 -20.09
CA ASN A 638 21.77 -14.38 -21.44
C ASN A 638 22.73 -13.84 -22.50
N ASN A 639 23.39 -12.70 -22.26
CA ASN A 639 24.33 -12.12 -23.22
C ASN A 639 25.57 -13.00 -23.40
N ILE A 640 26.05 -13.62 -22.32
CA ILE A 640 27.13 -14.61 -22.38
C ILE A 640 26.68 -15.86 -23.15
N GLY A 641 25.49 -16.39 -22.84
CA GLY A 641 24.90 -17.54 -23.51
C GLY A 641 24.72 -17.29 -25.00
N LEU A 642 24.32 -16.08 -25.39
CA LEU A 642 24.17 -15.67 -26.79
C LEU A 642 25.50 -15.70 -27.55
N VAL A 643 26.59 -15.26 -26.91
CA VAL A 643 27.94 -15.31 -27.51
C VAL A 643 28.40 -16.74 -27.71
N TYR A 644 28.19 -17.62 -26.71
CA TYR A 644 28.50 -19.04 -26.83
C TYR A 644 27.67 -19.73 -27.91
N TYR A 645 26.37 -19.42 -27.99
CA TYR A 645 25.48 -19.93 -29.03
C TYR A 645 25.97 -19.56 -30.44
N LYS A 646 26.39 -18.30 -30.65
CA LYS A 646 26.93 -17.86 -31.95
C LYS A 646 28.30 -18.43 -32.30
N THR A 647 29.08 -18.82 -31.29
CA THR A 647 30.39 -19.45 -31.50
C THR A 647 30.32 -20.98 -31.60
N GLY A 648 29.12 -21.57 -31.45
CA GLY A 648 28.89 -23.01 -31.55
C GLY A 648 29.16 -23.79 -30.25
N ASP A 649 29.49 -23.12 -29.15
CA ASP A 649 29.67 -23.77 -27.84
C ASP A 649 28.33 -23.93 -27.14
N TYR A 650 27.48 -24.82 -27.68
CA TYR A 650 26.10 -25.00 -27.23
C TYR A 650 25.99 -25.43 -25.76
N LEU A 651 26.96 -26.19 -25.25
CA LEU A 651 26.99 -26.61 -23.85
C LEU A 651 27.17 -25.41 -22.90
N LYS A 652 28.12 -24.50 -23.19
CA LYS A 652 28.27 -23.29 -22.38
C LYS A 652 27.12 -22.30 -22.57
N ALA A 653 26.53 -22.26 -23.76
CA ALA A 653 25.32 -21.50 -24.00
C ALA A 653 24.19 -21.97 -23.09
N LEU A 654 23.90 -23.27 -23.11
CA LEU A 654 22.87 -23.92 -22.28
C LEU A 654 23.06 -23.59 -20.79
N LEU A 655 24.25 -23.83 -20.25
CA LEU A 655 24.58 -23.53 -18.85
C LEU A 655 24.33 -22.06 -18.47
N SER A 656 24.56 -21.13 -19.40
CA SER A 656 24.34 -19.71 -19.17
C SER A 656 22.84 -19.37 -19.18
N TYR A 657 22.09 -19.90 -20.14
CA TYR A 657 20.64 -19.68 -20.23
C TYR A 657 19.88 -20.34 -19.08
N GLU A 658 20.29 -21.51 -18.61
CA GLU A 658 19.71 -22.15 -17.42
C GLU A 658 19.88 -21.32 -16.15
N LYS A 659 21.08 -20.73 -15.95
CA LYS A 659 21.31 -19.79 -14.84
C LYS A 659 20.41 -18.56 -14.94
N ALA A 660 20.24 -18.01 -16.14
CA ALA A 660 19.35 -16.88 -16.37
C ALA A 660 17.88 -17.24 -16.09
N LEU A 661 17.43 -18.42 -16.52
CA LEU A 661 16.08 -18.94 -16.27
C LEU A 661 15.84 -19.13 -14.77
N ALA A 662 16.78 -19.74 -14.04
CA ALA A 662 16.67 -19.96 -12.61
C ALA A 662 16.52 -18.65 -11.82
N ILE A 663 17.30 -17.62 -12.18
CA ILE A 663 17.16 -16.28 -11.57
C ILE A 663 15.78 -15.69 -11.86
N ARG A 664 15.33 -15.76 -13.11
CA ARG A 664 14.01 -15.24 -13.50
C ARG A 664 12.86 -15.94 -12.77
N GLN A 665 12.95 -17.26 -12.58
CA GLN A 665 11.95 -18.04 -11.85
C GLN A 665 11.82 -17.63 -10.37
N GLN A 666 12.91 -17.15 -9.76
CA GLN A 666 12.88 -16.64 -8.39
C GLN A 666 12.29 -15.22 -8.29
N SER A 667 12.31 -14.45 -9.38
CA SER A 667 11.94 -13.02 -9.37
C SER A 667 10.61 -12.70 -10.07
N LEU A 668 10.10 -13.59 -10.92
CA LEU A 668 8.94 -13.36 -11.77
C LEU A 668 7.81 -14.33 -11.44
N ALA A 669 6.57 -13.90 -11.67
CA ALA A 669 5.41 -14.78 -11.63
C ALA A 669 5.58 -15.96 -12.61
N SER A 670 5.03 -17.12 -12.27
CA SER A 670 5.19 -18.36 -13.05
C SER A 670 4.70 -18.28 -14.49
N ASN A 671 3.78 -17.36 -14.78
CA ASN A 671 3.23 -17.11 -16.11
C ASN A 671 4.00 -16.04 -16.91
N HIS A 672 5.03 -15.39 -16.36
CA HIS A 672 5.65 -14.22 -16.99
C HIS A 672 6.31 -14.54 -18.36
N SER A 673 6.08 -13.71 -19.37
CA SER A 673 6.53 -13.93 -20.76
C SER A 673 8.05 -14.10 -20.95
N ASP A 674 8.87 -13.41 -20.14
CA ASP A 674 10.33 -13.63 -20.11
C ASP A 674 10.75 -15.08 -19.78
N LEU A 675 9.95 -15.82 -19.00
CA LEU A 675 10.18 -17.24 -18.74
C LEU A 675 9.94 -18.07 -20.00
N ALA A 676 8.89 -17.76 -20.75
CA ALA A 676 8.60 -18.39 -22.04
C ALA A 676 9.72 -18.15 -23.05
N LYS A 677 10.20 -16.90 -23.19
CA LYS A 677 11.35 -16.54 -24.04
C LYS A 677 12.60 -17.34 -23.70
N SER A 678 12.87 -17.48 -22.39
CA SER A 678 14.02 -18.25 -21.91
C SER A 678 13.90 -19.73 -22.28
N CYS A 679 12.71 -20.32 -22.11
CA CYS A 679 12.46 -21.71 -22.47
C CYS A 679 12.61 -21.94 -23.98
N ASN A 680 12.06 -21.06 -24.82
CA ASN A 680 12.20 -21.16 -26.28
C ASN A 680 13.67 -21.10 -26.73
N ILE A 681 14.48 -20.22 -26.12
CA ILE A 681 15.91 -20.14 -26.43
C ILE A 681 16.64 -21.43 -26.03
N ILE A 682 16.31 -22.01 -24.86
CA ILE A 682 16.88 -23.29 -24.44
C ILE A 682 16.46 -24.42 -25.38
N GLY A 683 15.19 -24.44 -25.82
CA GLY A 683 14.69 -25.37 -26.83
C GLY A 683 15.48 -25.29 -28.15
N ASN A 684 15.75 -24.07 -28.62
CA ASN A 684 16.61 -23.83 -29.79
C ASN A 684 18.02 -24.40 -29.62
N ILE A 685 18.60 -24.31 -28.41
CA ILE A 685 19.94 -24.86 -28.14
C ILE A 685 19.91 -26.38 -28.21
N TYR A 686 18.94 -27.03 -27.57
CA TYR A 686 18.78 -28.49 -27.63
C TYR A 686 18.52 -28.99 -29.05
N LYS A 687 17.73 -28.27 -29.84
CA LYS A 687 17.51 -28.57 -31.26
C LYS A 687 18.82 -28.56 -32.06
N ASN A 688 19.67 -27.55 -31.86
CA ASN A 688 20.99 -27.49 -32.52
C ASN A 688 21.98 -28.54 -32.00
N MET A 689 21.76 -29.08 -30.81
CA MET A 689 22.50 -30.22 -30.27
C MET A 689 21.90 -31.58 -30.71
N GLU A 690 20.88 -31.58 -31.56
CA GLU A 690 20.14 -32.78 -32.01
C GLU A 690 19.47 -33.55 -30.86
N ASN A 691 19.24 -32.90 -29.72
CA ASN A 691 18.46 -33.46 -28.60
C ASN A 691 17.00 -33.01 -28.71
N TYR A 692 16.27 -33.64 -29.63
CA TYR A 692 14.91 -33.23 -29.98
C TYR A 692 13.89 -33.44 -28.85
N SER A 693 14.11 -34.44 -27.98
CA SER A 693 13.22 -34.70 -26.83
C SER A 693 13.24 -33.55 -25.82
N GLU A 694 14.44 -33.08 -25.44
CA GLU A 694 14.56 -31.93 -24.54
C GLU A 694 14.10 -30.64 -25.22
N ALA A 695 14.41 -30.46 -26.51
CA ALA A 695 13.94 -29.31 -27.27
C ALA A 695 12.41 -29.20 -27.26
N HIS A 696 11.70 -30.31 -27.49
CA HIS A 696 10.24 -30.39 -27.40
C HIS A 696 9.72 -29.99 -26.02
N SER A 697 10.27 -30.55 -24.93
CA SER A 697 9.83 -30.20 -23.57
C SER A 697 9.95 -28.70 -23.29
N PHE A 698 11.03 -28.07 -23.73
CA PHE A 698 11.24 -26.63 -23.53
C PHE A 698 10.35 -25.76 -24.43
N TYR A 699 10.08 -26.17 -25.67
CA TYR A 699 9.12 -25.46 -26.53
C TYR A 699 7.69 -25.56 -26.02
N GLU A 700 7.26 -26.74 -25.57
CA GLU A 700 5.95 -26.94 -24.96
C GLU A 700 5.76 -26.03 -23.74
N ARG A 701 6.77 -25.99 -22.86
CA ARG A 701 6.78 -25.08 -21.70
C ARG A 701 6.73 -23.61 -22.10
N ALA A 702 7.44 -23.21 -23.16
CA ALA A 702 7.41 -21.84 -23.66
C ALA A 702 6.01 -21.46 -24.15
N VAL A 703 5.36 -22.32 -24.93
CA VAL A 703 4.00 -22.12 -25.42
C VAL A 703 2.99 -22.07 -24.27
N GLN A 704 3.08 -22.96 -23.29
CA GLN A 704 2.19 -22.99 -22.14
C GLN A 704 2.23 -21.69 -21.32
N ILE A 705 3.45 -21.23 -20.97
CA ILE A 705 3.64 -19.97 -20.24
C ILE A 705 3.18 -18.77 -21.09
N GLY A 706 3.51 -18.79 -22.39
CA GLY A 706 3.13 -17.74 -23.33
C GLY A 706 1.61 -17.55 -23.45
N GLN A 707 0.85 -18.64 -23.52
CA GLN A 707 -0.61 -18.59 -23.59
C GLN A 707 -1.28 -18.06 -22.32
N GLN A 708 -0.61 -18.20 -21.17
CA GLN A 708 -1.10 -17.69 -19.88
C GLN A 708 -0.79 -16.20 -19.67
N SER A 709 0.14 -15.61 -20.42
CA SER A 709 0.56 -14.21 -20.24
C SER A 709 0.30 -13.28 -21.42
N LEU A 710 0.22 -13.82 -22.63
CA LEU A 710 0.09 -13.06 -23.86
C LEU A 710 -1.16 -13.50 -24.62
N SER A 711 -1.69 -12.61 -25.47
CA SER A 711 -2.79 -12.97 -26.35
C SER A 711 -2.37 -14.09 -27.31
N ALA A 712 -3.31 -14.98 -27.68
CA ALA A 712 -3.02 -16.11 -28.56
C ALA A 712 -2.46 -15.70 -29.94
N ASN A 713 -2.70 -14.45 -30.35
CA ASN A 713 -2.22 -13.87 -31.61
C ASN A 713 -0.90 -13.09 -31.46
N HIS A 714 -0.26 -13.12 -30.28
CA HIS A 714 1.01 -12.44 -30.08
C HIS A 714 2.10 -13.09 -30.96
N PRO A 715 2.92 -12.31 -31.70
CA PRO A 715 3.95 -12.86 -32.60
C PRO A 715 4.88 -13.87 -31.93
N ASP A 716 5.36 -13.57 -30.73
CA ASP A 716 6.21 -14.49 -29.96
C ASP A 716 5.52 -15.85 -29.69
N VAL A 717 4.21 -15.86 -29.37
CA VAL A 717 3.47 -17.11 -29.11
C VAL A 717 3.30 -17.92 -30.39
N GLN A 718 3.12 -17.25 -31.54
CA GLN A 718 3.09 -17.92 -32.85
C GLN A 718 4.45 -18.55 -33.17
N GLU A 719 5.54 -17.80 -33.01
CA GLU A 719 6.90 -18.31 -33.22
C GLU A 719 7.19 -19.55 -32.35
N TRP A 720 6.79 -19.54 -31.07
CA TRP A 720 7.03 -20.68 -30.18
C TRP A 720 6.21 -21.91 -30.57
N ARG A 721 4.99 -21.71 -31.10
CA ARG A 721 4.18 -22.81 -31.65
C ARG A 721 4.80 -23.39 -32.91
N GLU A 722 5.25 -22.53 -33.83
CA GLU A 722 5.94 -22.96 -35.04
C GLU A 722 7.20 -23.77 -34.69
N ASN A 723 7.98 -23.35 -33.69
CA ASN A 723 9.14 -24.10 -33.23
C ASN A 723 8.77 -25.46 -32.60
N LEU A 724 7.64 -25.54 -31.89
CA LEU A 724 7.12 -26.79 -31.33
C LEU A 724 6.64 -27.73 -32.44
N GLU A 725 5.86 -27.24 -33.40
CA GLU A 725 5.40 -28.03 -34.55
C GLU A 725 6.58 -28.52 -35.40
N ASP A 726 7.59 -27.67 -35.62
CA ASP A 726 8.79 -28.07 -36.37
C ASP A 726 9.57 -29.17 -35.64
N ILE A 727 9.69 -29.13 -34.31
CA ILE A 727 10.43 -30.17 -33.57
C ILE A 727 9.69 -31.51 -33.54
N GLU A 728 8.36 -31.51 -33.56
CA GLU A 728 7.52 -32.71 -33.62
C GLU A 728 7.78 -33.53 -34.89
N HIS A 729 8.24 -32.90 -35.99
CA HIS A 729 8.65 -33.62 -37.20
C HIS A 729 9.96 -34.42 -37.07
N TYR A 730 10.78 -34.15 -36.04
CA TYR A 730 12.05 -34.83 -35.78
C TYR A 730 11.95 -35.92 -34.69
N LEU A 731 10.79 -36.04 -34.03
CA LEU A 731 10.46 -37.06 -33.02
C LEU A 731 9.69 -38.22 -33.67
#